data_AF-A0A2D5AX08-F1
#
_entry.id   AF-A0A2D5AX08-F1
#
_cell.length_a   1.000
_cell.length_b   1.000
_cell.length_c   1.000
_cell.angle_alpha   90.00
_cell.angle_beta   90.00
_cell.angle_gamma   90.00
#
_symmetry.space_group_name_H-M   'P 1'
#
loop_
_entity.id
_entity.type
_entity.pdbx_description
1 polymer ?
#
loop_
_entity_poly.entity_id
_entity_poly.type
_entity_poly.pdbx_seq_one_letter_code
_entity_poly.pdbx_strand_id
1 'polypeptide(L)'
;MSRNRFLLLTALLASLPVSAQQTDWASSSPSELDPGAFALAGKRLLAYPYFQYVNTFNEGDPIQVALDPGVFPTLRQKQVDIYIVTHASTQVGDELFPATDFPKTVVVPLRSVKDGIFTIDPGTLAGATGTTSIGTAYDVIVDINRNSRFDAPDLIDGNAKRAGFYIVADLAAPGPYQGVEELYNGGGFLQQDIYYPDNIASLGELPLIVVSHGNGHDHRWYDHLGSHMSSWGYVVMSHRNNTGPGPGAAATTTLSNTNHLLGNLDTILSGVLDGHIDRDNIVWIGHSRGGEGVVIAYRRLLDGQVFEEFGPEDIKLVSSIAPTDFGGPSTDIGDVPYHLWTGGADNDVNGCAVCNVCQTFHLHERADGERYSISLHGVGHGDFHDGGGPSVAMGPCRVGRLQTHDIMRGYFLPLVKWVLEGDPAAQEFLWRQWEDLRPSGAPLDDCVVVDLMYQEHPASGKFVLDDFQSNPAVDVSSSGGAMLTSLAEVLEGRFDDPNNSFNPSDPLSMNAMTLAGNGDDSSGIVFEWDGADEVLLFQVPQAQRDLSGFAYLSFRAAQAARDPLTTVVLEDLDLSVELIDFDGRSSTIRIGAYGGGIEEPYQRPRCGGMNLRGWANEFETIRVRLEDFRSDGRRLDLTRIAVVGFLFGPGFGSSQGRIGLDEIEFTHE
;
A
#
# COMPACT_ATOMS: atom_id res chain seq x y z
N MET A 1 31.49 -9.02 9.76
CA MET A 1 31.21 -7.64 10.24
C MET A 1 32.29 -6.74 9.67
N SER A 2 31.93 -5.72 8.89
CA SER A 2 32.89 -4.71 8.43
C SER A 2 33.43 -3.94 9.64
N ARG A 3 34.68 -3.48 9.57
CA ARG A 3 35.34 -2.75 10.67
C ARG A 3 34.60 -1.46 11.02
N ASN A 4 34.00 -0.81 10.01
CA ASN A 4 33.24 0.44 10.17
C ASN A 4 31.94 0.20 10.95
N ARG A 5 31.17 -0.83 10.59
CA ARG A 5 29.94 -1.21 11.32
C ARG A 5 30.21 -1.51 12.79
N PHE A 6 31.27 -2.26 13.10
CA PHE A 6 31.60 -2.56 14.50
C PHE A 6 31.93 -1.30 15.31
N LEU A 7 32.66 -0.35 14.73
CA LEU A 7 33.02 0.90 15.39
C LEU A 7 31.80 1.79 15.64
N LEU A 8 30.95 1.99 14.63
CA LEU A 8 29.74 2.81 14.75
C LEU A 8 28.74 2.20 15.73
N LEU A 9 28.50 0.89 15.66
CA LEU A 9 27.62 0.21 16.59
C LEU A 9 28.15 0.27 18.02
N THR A 10 29.46 0.12 18.22
CA THR A 10 30.08 0.28 19.55
C THR A 10 29.90 1.71 20.06
N ALA A 11 30.05 2.72 19.20
CA ALA A 11 29.84 4.11 19.58
C ALA A 11 28.38 4.38 19.99
N LEU A 12 27.41 3.85 19.23
CA LEU A 12 25.98 4.02 19.47
C LEU A 12 25.53 3.29 20.74
N LEU A 13 25.98 2.04 20.95
CA LEU A 13 25.65 1.30 22.16
C LEU A 13 26.34 1.89 23.41
N ALA A 14 27.54 2.48 23.26
CA ALA A 14 28.26 3.13 24.35
C ALA A 14 27.66 4.50 24.74
N SER A 15 26.92 5.17 23.85
CA SER A 15 26.22 6.42 24.15
C SER A 15 24.89 6.20 24.89
N LEU A 16 24.41 4.96 24.98
CA LEU A 16 23.19 4.64 25.70
C LEU A 16 23.37 4.79 27.22
N PRO A 17 22.50 5.53 27.93
CA PRO A 17 22.60 5.68 29.36
C PRO A 17 22.47 4.31 30.07
N VAL A 18 23.41 4.01 30.98
CA VAL A 18 23.54 2.72 31.67
C VAL A 18 22.50 2.52 32.79
N SER A 19 21.67 3.52 33.11
CA SER A 19 20.59 3.33 34.10
C SER A 19 19.48 4.39 34.01
N ALA A 20 18.23 3.95 33.93
CA ALA A 20 17.09 4.57 34.61
C ALA A 20 15.95 3.54 34.73
N GLN A 21 15.30 3.52 35.90
CA GLN A 21 14.19 2.64 36.24
C GLN A 21 13.05 2.76 35.23
N GLN A 22 12.47 1.61 34.85
CA GLN A 22 11.12 1.51 34.28
C GLN A 22 10.16 2.34 35.14
N THR A 23 9.66 3.44 34.61
CA THR A 23 8.40 4.01 35.08
C THR A 23 7.29 3.24 34.37
N ASP A 24 6.53 2.47 35.13
CA ASP A 24 5.32 1.77 34.67
C ASP A 24 4.37 2.79 34.02
N TRP A 25 4.33 2.79 32.70
CA TRP A 25 3.23 3.37 31.93
C TRP A 25 2.33 2.23 31.49
N ALA A 26 1.03 2.44 31.66
CA ALA A 26 0.01 1.46 31.36
C ALA A 26 0.16 0.96 29.91
N SER A 27 0.51 -0.31 29.78
CA SER A 27 0.38 -1.06 28.55
C SER A 27 -1.06 -0.92 28.04
N SER A 28 -1.27 -0.21 26.94
CA SER A 28 -2.31 -0.63 26.02
C SER A 28 -1.91 -2.02 25.57
N SER A 29 -2.76 -2.99 25.88
CA SER A 29 -2.57 -4.41 25.64
C SER A 29 -2.02 -4.70 24.23
N PRO A 30 -0.98 -5.54 24.10
CA PRO A 30 -0.65 -6.14 22.82
C PRO A 30 -1.82 -7.03 22.40
N SER A 31 -2.21 -6.91 21.13
CA SER A 31 -3.15 -7.72 20.34
C SER A 31 -4.38 -8.33 21.07
N GLU A 32 -5.58 -8.06 20.54
CA GLU A 32 -6.82 -8.79 20.89
C GLU A 32 -6.79 -10.26 20.41
N LEU A 33 -5.65 -10.95 20.50
CA LEU A 33 -5.55 -12.38 20.27
C LEU A 33 -5.90 -13.09 21.58
N ASP A 34 -7.01 -13.84 21.56
CA ASP A 34 -7.36 -14.76 22.64
C ASP A 34 -6.18 -15.70 22.96
N PRO A 35 -6.04 -16.19 24.20
CA PRO A 35 -4.96 -17.12 24.56
C PRO A 35 -4.92 -18.32 23.60
N GLY A 36 -3.86 -18.41 22.79
CA GLY A 36 -3.69 -19.49 21.79
C GLY A 36 -3.76 -19.06 20.33
N ALA A 37 -4.06 -17.78 20.04
CA ALA A 37 -4.04 -17.26 18.67
C ALA A 37 -2.63 -16.82 18.23
N PHE A 38 -2.20 -17.28 17.05
CA PHE A 38 -0.89 -17.05 16.44
C PHE A 38 -1.05 -16.95 14.93
N ALA A 39 -0.24 -16.13 14.27
CA ALA A 39 -0.09 -16.25 12.81
C ALA A 39 0.58 -17.59 12.49
N LEU A 40 -0.06 -18.39 11.62
CA LEU A 40 0.37 -19.73 11.22
C LEU A 40 0.37 -19.89 9.70
N ALA A 41 -0.64 -19.36 9.02
CA ALA A 41 -0.79 -19.37 7.56
C ALA A 41 0.20 -18.40 6.91
N GLY A 42 0.71 -18.77 5.74
CA GLY A 42 1.66 -17.94 5.03
C GLY A 42 2.27 -18.57 3.79
N LYS A 43 3.36 -17.97 3.32
CA LYS A 43 4.13 -18.40 2.15
C LYS A 43 5.58 -18.73 2.54
N ARG A 44 6.12 -19.79 1.95
CA ARG A 44 7.56 -20.12 2.03
C ARG A 44 8.39 -19.08 1.30
N LEU A 45 9.47 -18.64 1.95
CA LEU A 45 10.52 -17.81 1.35
C LEU A 45 11.78 -18.65 1.07
N LEU A 46 12.54 -18.25 0.05
CA LEU A 46 13.79 -18.92 -0.33
C LEU A 46 14.97 -18.55 0.59
N ALA A 47 14.91 -17.37 1.19
CA ALA A 47 15.88 -16.85 2.14
C ALA A 47 15.23 -16.62 3.52
N TYR A 48 16.05 -16.35 4.54
CA TYR A 48 15.55 -15.97 5.87
C TYR A 48 14.63 -14.73 5.75
N PRO A 49 13.42 -14.70 6.36
CA PRO A 49 12.90 -15.53 7.47
C PRO A 49 12.41 -16.95 7.14
N TYR A 50 12.53 -17.40 5.89
CA TYR A 50 12.09 -18.69 5.32
C TYR A 50 10.58 -18.89 5.24
N PHE A 51 9.81 -18.06 5.94
CA PHE A 51 8.37 -18.04 5.90
C PHE A 51 7.88 -16.61 6.16
N GLN A 52 6.91 -16.16 5.36
CA GLN A 52 6.19 -14.92 5.52
C GLN A 52 4.76 -15.26 5.91
N TYR A 53 4.32 -14.79 7.06
CA TYR A 53 2.93 -14.92 7.46
C TYR A 53 2.11 -13.86 6.71
N VAL A 54 1.03 -14.28 6.07
CA VAL A 54 0.16 -13.39 5.29
C VAL A 54 -1.29 -13.79 5.52
N ASN A 55 -2.19 -12.82 5.44
CA ASN A 55 -3.61 -13.04 5.68
C ASN A 55 -4.42 -13.14 4.40
N THR A 56 -3.87 -12.72 3.25
CA THR A 56 -4.58 -12.73 1.98
C THR A 56 -3.88 -13.61 0.95
N PHE A 57 -4.66 -14.49 0.31
CA PHE A 57 -4.25 -15.39 -0.75
C PHE A 57 -5.23 -15.27 -1.91
N ASN A 58 -4.77 -15.43 -3.15
CA ASN A 58 -5.66 -15.58 -4.28
C ASN A 58 -6.22 -17.01 -4.34
N GLU A 59 -7.40 -17.18 -4.94
CA GLU A 59 -7.87 -18.50 -5.36
C GLU A 59 -6.79 -19.22 -6.18
N GLY A 60 -6.55 -20.50 -5.85
CA GLY A 60 -5.49 -21.30 -6.47
C GLY A 60 -4.12 -21.20 -5.81
N ASP A 61 -3.90 -20.24 -4.91
CA ASP A 61 -2.66 -20.19 -4.13
C ASP A 61 -2.59 -21.33 -3.10
N PRO A 62 -1.43 -21.99 -2.95
CA PRO A 62 -1.27 -23.02 -1.93
C PRO A 62 -1.23 -22.40 -0.53
N ILE A 63 -2.01 -22.96 0.39
CA ILE A 63 -1.98 -22.56 1.80
C ILE A 63 -0.92 -23.39 2.53
N GLN A 64 0.08 -22.69 3.03
CA GLN A 64 1.16 -23.27 3.81
C GLN A 64 1.06 -22.82 5.26
N VAL A 65 1.46 -23.71 6.17
CA VAL A 65 1.51 -23.45 7.61
C VAL A 65 2.92 -23.68 8.11
N ALA A 66 3.43 -22.74 8.90
CA ALA A 66 4.72 -22.86 9.56
C ALA A 66 4.57 -23.12 11.06
N LEU A 67 5.30 -24.12 11.56
CA LEU A 67 5.44 -24.40 12.99
C LEU A 67 6.89 -24.20 13.40
N ASP A 68 7.24 -22.96 13.75
CA ASP A 68 8.60 -22.61 14.19
C ASP A 68 8.90 -23.23 15.57
N PRO A 69 9.85 -24.17 15.70
CA PRO A 69 10.22 -24.75 16.98
C PRO A 69 10.89 -23.76 17.95
N GLY A 70 11.31 -22.58 17.48
CA GLY A 70 11.73 -21.44 18.28
C GLY A 70 10.56 -20.78 19.01
N VAL A 71 9.43 -20.61 18.33
CA VAL A 71 8.18 -20.04 18.87
C VAL A 71 7.41 -21.08 19.70
N PHE A 72 7.36 -22.33 19.22
CA PHE A 72 6.62 -23.44 19.84
C PHE A 72 7.57 -24.54 20.37
N PRO A 73 8.44 -24.26 21.37
CA PRO A 73 9.45 -25.21 21.82
C PRO A 73 8.88 -26.50 22.41
N THR A 74 7.65 -26.45 22.96
CA THR A 74 6.95 -27.60 23.55
C THR A 74 6.38 -28.57 22.51
N LEU A 75 6.33 -28.16 21.23
CA LEU A 75 5.84 -28.98 20.12
C LEU A 75 6.94 -29.73 19.37
N ARG A 76 8.22 -29.43 19.62
CA ARG A 76 9.36 -30.07 18.95
C ARG A 76 9.24 -31.60 18.93
N GLN A 77 9.33 -32.19 17.74
CA GLN A 77 9.21 -33.63 17.48
C GLN A 77 7.86 -34.26 17.86
N LYS A 78 6.84 -33.47 18.22
CA LYS A 78 5.49 -33.98 18.40
C LYS A 78 4.80 -34.11 17.05
N GLN A 79 3.90 -35.10 16.98
CA GLN A 79 2.96 -35.24 15.89
C GLN A 79 1.69 -34.45 16.24
N VAL A 80 1.23 -33.63 15.31
CA VAL A 80 0.02 -32.78 15.44
C VAL A 80 -0.82 -32.91 14.17
N ASP A 81 -2.11 -32.64 14.26
CA ASP A 81 -3.03 -32.62 13.12
C ASP A 81 -3.40 -31.16 12.80
N ILE A 82 -3.23 -30.73 11.55
CA ILE A 82 -3.54 -29.36 11.14
C ILE A 82 -4.83 -29.36 10.33
N TYR A 83 -5.78 -28.52 10.74
CA TYR A 83 -7.06 -28.29 10.09
C TYR A 83 -7.08 -26.89 9.50
N ILE A 84 -7.69 -26.74 8.32
CA ILE A 84 -8.23 -25.47 7.87
C ILE A 84 -9.74 -25.57 8.06
N VAL A 85 -10.36 -24.56 8.67
CA VAL A 85 -11.79 -24.54 8.96
C VAL A 85 -12.39 -23.22 8.50
N THR A 86 -13.70 -23.18 8.23
CA THR A 86 -14.39 -21.92 7.95
C THR A 86 -14.50 -21.07 9.21
N HIS A 87 -14.12 -19.79 9.13
CA HIS A 87 -13.99 -18.94 10.31
C HIS A 87 -15.28 -18.84 11.15
N ALA A 88 -16.41 -18.57 10.50
CA ALA A 88 -17.69 -18.35 11.18
C ALA A 88 -18.24 -19.56 11.95
N SER A 89 -17.66 -20.75 11.79
CA SER A 89 -18.09 -21.99 12.46
C SER A 89 -17.19 -22.42 13.61
N THR A 90 -16.14 -21.66 13.94
CA THR A 90 -15.09 -22.11 14.85
C THR A 90 -15.25 -21.53 16.24
N GLN A 91 -15.52 -22.36 17.24
CA GLN A 91 -15.49 -21.98 18.65
C GLN A 91 -14.78 -23.03 19.50
N VAL A 92 -14.23 -22.59 20.64
CA VAL A 92 -13.61 -23.50 21.61
C VAL A 92 -14.64 -24.52 22.09
N GLY A 93 -14.30 -25.80 21.95
CA GLY A 93 -15.13 -26.97 22.29
C GLY A 93 -15.78 -27.65 21.09
N ASP A 94 -15.72 -27.04 19.90
CA ASP A 94 -16.32 -27.58 18.69
C ASP A 94 -15.58 -28.81 18.18
N GLU A 95 -16.31 -29.68 17.48
CA GLU A 95 -15.71 -30.73 16.65
C GLU A 95 -15.15 -30.12 15.37
N LEU A 96 -13.95 -30.53 14.99
CA LEU A 96 -13.25 -29.98 13.85
C LEU A 96 -13.70 -30.64 12.55
N PHE A 97 -14.22 -29.84 11.64
CA PHE A 97 -14.58 -30.24 10.28
C PHE A 97 -13.68 -29.50 9.29
N PRO A 98 -12.76 -30.19 8.60
CA PRO A 98 -11.86 -29.51 7.66
C PRO A 98 -12.65 -28.95 6.48
N ALA A 99 -12.29 -27.73 6.06
CA ALA A 99 -12.70 -27.15 4.78
C ALA A 99 -11.98 -27.80 3.59
N THR A 100 -10.91 -28.56 3.85
CA THR A 100 -10.19 -29.42 2.90
C THR A 100 -10.69 -30.87 2.99
N ASP A 101 -10.22 -31.74 2.09
CA ASP A 101 -10.62 -33.16 2.07
C ASP A 101 -10.34 -33.89 3.41
N PHE A 102 -9.20 -33.61 4.07
CA PHE A 102 -8.78 -34.23 5.34
C PHE A 102 -7.80 -33.32 6.11
N PRO A 103 -7.72 -33.42 7.46
CA PRO A 103 -6.65 -32.77 8.21
C PRO A 103 -5.29 -33.35 7.84
N LYS A 104 -4.24 -32.54 7.94
CA LYS A 104 -2.88 -32.96 7.64
C LYS A 104 -2.09 -33.25 8.91
N THR A 105 -1.74 -34.52 9.10
CA THR A 105 -0.82 -34.93 10.18
C THR A 105 0.61 -34.56 9.83
N VAL A 106 1.29 -33.83 10.70
CA VAL A 106 2.70 -33.43 10.53
C VAL A 106 3.51 -33.71 11.79
N VAL A 107 4.84 -33.69 11.67
CA VAL A 107 5.77 -33.76 12.80
C VAL A 107 6.52 -32.44 12.87
N VAL A 108 6.38 -31.71 13.98
CA VAL A 108 7.06 -30.43 14.18
C VAL A 108 8.58 -30.65 14.19
N PRO A 109 9.36 -29.87 13.43
CA PRO A 109 10.80 -30.07 13.33
C PRO A 109 11.50 -29.82 14.67
N LEU A 110 12.73 -30.30 14.78
CA LEU A 110 13.51 -30.15 16.01
C LEU A 110 14.10 -28.73 16.16
N ARG A 111 14.51 -28.10 15.06
CA ARG A 111 15.43 -26.94 15.10
C ARG A 111 15.01 -25.72 14.31
N SER A 112 14.50 -25.88 13.10
CA SER A 112 14.30 -24.76 12.17
C SER A 112 12.90 -24.71 11.61
N VAL A 113 12.37 -23.49 11.45
CA VAL A 113 11.11 -23.24 10.74
C VAL A 113 11.18 -23.70 9.29
N LYS A 114 12.36 -23.65 8.65
CA LYS A 114 12.54 -24.06 7.24
C LYS A 114 12.10 -25.50 6.97
N ASP A 115 12.30 -26.37 7.97
CA ASP A 115 11.92 -27.78 7.97
C ASP A 115 10.49 -28.02 8.48
N GLY A 116 9.82 -26.98 9.00
CA GLY A 116 8.49 -27.00 9.61
C GLY A 116 7.43 -26.25 8.84
N ILE A 117 7.63 -26.09 7.53
CA ILE A 117 6.65 -25.48 6.61
C ILE A 117 5.94 -26.59 5.85
N PHE A 118 4.62 -26.64 5.98
CA PHE A 118 3.78 -27.70 5.43
C PHE A 118 2.69 -27.09 4.54
N THR A 119 2.60 -27.52 3.28
CA THR A 119 1.44 -27.23 2.42
C THR A 119 0.22 -27.97 2.97
N ILE A 120 -0.76 -27.26 3.51
CA ILE A 120 -1.98 -27.87 4.06
C ILE A 120 -3.02 -28.03 2.96
N ASP A 121 -3.15 -27.01 2.12
CA ASP A 121 -4.00 -27.02 0.92
C ASP A 121 -3.17 -26.64 -0.31
N PRO A 122 -3.26 -27.35 -1.44
CA PRO A 122 -2.47 -27.05 -2.64
C PRO A 122 -3.12 -26.00 -3.56
N GLY A 123 -4.12 -25.24 -3.10
CA GLY A 123 -4.87 -24.25 -3.88
C GLY A 123 -6.25 -24.73 -4.30
N THR A 124 -6.94 -25.47 -3.43
CA THR A 124 -8.30 -25.99 -3.68
C THR A 124 -9.38 -25.21 -2.96
N LEU A 125 -9.02 -24.38 -1.97
CA LEU A 125 -9.99 -23.52 -1.30
C LEU A 125 -10.54 -22.47 -2.25
N ALA A 126 -11.85 -22.24 -2.14
CA ALA A 126 -12.55 -21.23 -2.93
C ALA A 126 -12.67 -19.92 -2.15
N GLY A 127 -12.58 -18.82 -2.90
CA GLY A 127 -12.95 -17.47 -2.48
C GLY A 127 -14.46 -17.25 -2.62
N ALA A 128 -14.88 -16.00 -2.44
CA ALA A 128 -16.29 -15.64 -2.26
C ALA A 128 -17.05 -15.48 -3.60
N THR A 129 -17.03 -16.53 -4.43
CA THR A 129 -17.66 -16.54 -5.75
C THR A 129 -19.18 -16.29 -5.66
N GLY A 130 -19.69 -15.38 -6.51
CA GLY A 130 -21.12 -15.11 -6.64
C GLY A 130 -21.70 -14.26 -5.49
N THR A 131 -20.85 -13.62 -4.70
CA THR A 131 -21.23 -12.67 -3.66
C THR A 131 -20.48 -11.34 -3.86
N THR A 132 -20.87 -10.29 -3.14
CA THR A 132 -20.15 -9.01 -3.12
C THR A 132 -19.01 -8.97 -2.11
N SER A 133 -18.84 -10.02 -1.28
CA SER A 133 -17.63 -10.23 -0.49
C SER A 133 -16.51 -10.61 -1.46
N ILE A 134 -15.32 -10.06 -1.26
CA ILE A 134 -14.18 -10.35 -2.14
C ILE A 134 -13.42 -11.61 -1.69
N GLY A 135 -13.52 -11.95 -0.40
CA GLY A 135 -12.81 -13.07 0.20
C GLY A 135 -13.69 -14.01 1.03
N THR A 136 -13.28 -15.28 1.11
CA THR A 136 -13.82 -16.26 2.06
C THR A 136 -12.87 -16.40 3.24
N ALA A 137 -13.40 -16.27 4.45
CA ALA A 137 -12.64 -16.31 5.70
C ALA A 137 -12.41 -17.74 6.23
N TYR A 138 -11.16 -18.06 6.58
CA TYR A 138 -10.74 -19.34 7.13
C TYR A 138 -9.82 -19.17 8.35
N ASP A 139 -9.81 -20.18 9.22
CA ASP A 139 -8.85 -20.30 10.32
C ASP A 139 -7.96 -21.53 10.13
N VAL A 140 -6.75 -21.48 10.68
CA VAL A 140 -5.88 -22.66 10.83
C VAL A 140 -5.92 -23.13 12.26
N ILE A 141 -6.18 -24.42 12.50
CA ILE A 141 -6.12 -25.01 13.83
C ILE A 141 -5.06 -26.11 13.87
N VAL A 142 -4.19 -26.04 14.86
CA VAL A 142 -3.20 -27.08 15.17
C VAL A 142 -3.74 -27.88 16.34
N ASP A 143 -4.39 -29.01 16.05
CA ASP A 143 -4.87 -29.98 17.02
C ASP A 143 -3.67 -30.76 17.60
N ILE A 144 -3.25 -30.35 18.79
CA ILE A 144 -2.04 -30.85 19.45
C ILE A 144 -2.31 -32.17 20.15
N ASN A 145 -3.52 -32.35 20.71
CA ASN A 145 -3.87 -33.55 21.46
C ASN A 145 -4.49 -34.66 20.56
N ARG A 146 -4.82 -34.31 19.31
CA ARG A 146 -5.32 -35.16 18.24
C ARG A 146 -6.68 -35.78 18.56
N ASN A 147 -7.56 -35.00 19.16
CA ASN A 147 -8.91 -35.43 19.55
C ASN A 147 -10.00 -34.97 18.55
N SER A 148 -9.63 -34.29 17.46
CA SER A 148 -10.55 -33.73 16.46
C SER A 148 -11.55 -32.72 17.05
N ARG A 149 -11.15 -32.00 18.10
CA ARG A 149 -11.90 -30.92 18.72
C ARG A 149 -10.99 -29.72 18.92
N PHE A 150 -11.54 -28.51 18.85
CA PHE A 150 -10.77 -27.32 19.18
C PHE A 150 -10.79 -27.10 20.70
N ASP A 151 -9.78 -27.57 21.43
CA ASP A 151 -9.68 -27.36 22.86
C ASP A 151 -8.24 -27.20 23.35
N ALA A 152 -8.05 -26.89 24.63
CA ALA A 152 -6.69 -26.79 25.17
C ALA A 152 -5.98 -28.15 25.03
N PRO A 153 -4.75 -28.20 24.44
CA PRO A 153 -3.81 -27.11 24.30
C PRO A 153 -3.59 -26.58 22.87
N ASP A 154 -4.58 -26.69 21.98
CA ASP A 154 -4.49 -26.39 20.55
C ASP A 154 -4.10 -24.93 20.26
N LEU A 155 -3.62 -24.70 19.03
CA LEU A 155 -3.32 -23.36 18.51
C LEU A 155 -4.32 -23.00 17.42
N ILE A 156 -4.60 -21.71 17.27
CA ILE A 156 -5.42 -21.16 16.20
C ILE A 156 -4.71 -20.00 15.50
N ASP A 157 -4.91 -19.87 14.19
CA ASP A 157 -4.68 -18.65 13.43
C ASP A 157 -6.04 -18.02 13.14
N GLY A 158 -6.27 -16.81 13.66
CA GLY A 158 -7.59 -16.22 13.85
C GLY A 158 -8.03 -16.20 15.31
N ASN A 159 -9.19 -15.59 15.57
CA ASN A 159 -9.83 -15.51 16.88
C ASN A 159 -11.36 -15.32 16.71
N ALA A 160 -12.10 -14.98 17.76
CA ALA A 160 -13.55 -14.78 17.64
C ALA A 160 -13.99 -13.57 16.78
N LYS A 161 -13.07 -12.65 16.45
CA LYS A 161 -13.33 -11.38 15.75
C LYS A 161 -12.69 -11.30 14.37
N ARG A 162 -11.60 -12.04 14.12
CA ARG A 162 -10.78 -11.96 12.92
C ARG A 162 -10.39 -13.36 12.46
N ALA A 163 -10.51 -13.61 11.16
CA ALA A 163 -10.09 -14.87 10.57
C ALA A 163 -8.56 -14.98 10.52
N GLY A 164 -8.04 -16.20 10.50
CA GLY A 164 -6.62 -16.43 10.27
C GLY A 164 -6.16 -15.96 8.88
N PHE A 165 -6.96 -16.25 7.86
CA PHE A 165 -6.68 -15.79 6.49
C PHE A 165 -7.94 -15.76 5.61
N TYR A 166 -7.80 -15.16 4.43
CA TYR A 166 -8.83 -14.98 3.42
C TYR A 166 -8.36 -15.54 2.08
N ILE A 167 -9.24 -16.28 1.40
CA ILE A 167 -9.06 -16.64 -0.02
C ILE A 167 -9.88 -15.68 -0.85
N VAL A 168 -9.21 -14.95 -1.74
CA VAL A 168 -9.79 -13.87 -2.54
C VAL A 168 -10.00 -14.34 -3.97
N ALA A 169 -11.20 -14.09 -4.48
CA ALA A 169 -11.55 -14.38 -5.87
C ALA A 169 -10.88 -13.38 -6.83
N ASP A 170 -11.03 -13.59 -8.14
CA ASP A 170 -10.47 -12.67 -9.13
C ASP A 170 -11.12 -11.27 -9.05
N LEU A 171 -10.38 -10.33 -8.45
CA LEU A 171 -10.82 -8.95 -8.25
C LEU A 171 -10.93 -8.16 -9.57
N ALA A 172 -10.30 -8.59 -10.66
CA ALA A 172 -10.44 -7.92 -11.95
C ALA A 172 -11.71 -8.36 -12.69
N ALA A 173 -12.30 -9.50 -12.29
CA ALA A 173 -13.52 -10.03 -12.87
C ALA A 173 -14.76 -9.24 -12.42
N PRO A 174 -15.84 -9.21 -13.24
CA PRO A 174 -17.12 -8.65 -12.81
C PRO A 174 -17.65 -9.35 -11.55
N GLY A 175 -18.30 -8.58 -10.68
CA GLY A 175 -18.99 -9.06 -9.50
C GLY A 175 -20.28 -9.82 -9.82
N PRO A 176 -21.06 -10.17 -8.79
CA PRO A 176 -22.22 -11.06 -8.95
C PRO A 176 -23.42 -10.44 -9.68
N TYR A 177 -23.48 -9.10 -9.78
CA TYR A 177 -24.62 -8.41 -10.37
C TYR A 177 -24.38 -8.08 -11.85
N GLN A 178 -25.46 -8.09 -12.63
CA GLN A 178 -25.42 -7.52 -13.97
C GLN A 178 -25.58 -6.01 -13.87
N GLY A 179 -24.63 -5.26 -14.42
CA GLY A 179 -24.70 -3.81 -14.47
C GLY A 179 -25.65 -3.31 -15.56
N VAL A 180 -26.30 -2.18 -15.29
CA VAL A 180 -27.02 -1.34 -16.25
C VAL A 180 -26.22 -0.06 -16.41
N GLU A 181 -26.12 0.45 -17.65
CA GLU A 181 -25.54 1.75 -18.00
C GLU A 181 -26.64 2.60 -18.64
N GLU A 182 -26.87 3.81 -18.11
CA GLU A 182 -27.86 4.74 -18.63
C GLU A 182 -27.34 6.18 -18.67
N LEU A 183 -27.54 6.84 -19.81
CA LEU A 183 -27.17 8.24 -19.99
C LEU A 183 -28.28 9.17 -19.52
N TYR A 184 -27.94 10.06 -18.59
CA TYR A 184 -28.81 11.14 -18.14
C TYR A 184 -28.37 12.49 -18.72
N ASN A 185 -29.34 13.28 -19.18
CA ASN A 185 -29.09 14.62 -19.73
C ASN A 185 -29.87 15.68 -18.94
N GLY A 186 -29.26 16.21 -17.87
CA GLY A 186 -29.75 17.37 -17.13
C GLY A 186 -29.52 18.71 -17.83
N GLY A 187 -28.94 18.71 -19.05
CA GLY A 187 -28.51 19.91 -19.77
C GLY A 187 -27.17 20.47 -19.26
N GLY A 188 -26.60 21.46 -19.96
CA GLY A 188 -25.37 22.13 -19.53
C GLY A 188 -24.21 21.17 -19.20
N PHE A 189 -23.69 21.28 -17.97
CA PHE A 189 -22.67 20.40 -17.38
C PHE A 189 -23.26 19.36 -16.42
N LEU A 190 -24.58 19.07 -16.51
CA LEU A 190 -25.30 18.06 -15.71
C LEU A 190 -25.59 16.78 -16.52
N GLN A 191 -24.72 16.47 -17.49
CA GLN A 191 -24.79 15.22 -18.23
C GLN A 191 -24.05 14.16 -17.44
N GLN A 192 -24.65 12.99 -17.31
CA GLN A 192 -24.16 11.91 -16.46
C GLN A 192 -24.27 10.60 -17.21
N ASP A 193 -23.31 9.73 -16.96
CA ASP A 193 -23.30 8.33 -17.37
C ASP A 193 -23.32 7.49 -16.10
N ILE A 194 -24.43 6.76 -15.90
CA ILE A 194 -24.80 6.20 -14.60
C ILE A 194 -24.86 4.67 -14.70
N TYR A 195 -24.17 4.01 -13.78
CA TYR A 195 -24.05 2.56 -13.70
C TYR A 195 -24.62 2.06 -12.37
N TYR A 196 -25.43 1.00 -12.42
CA TYR A 196 -26.02 0.40 -11.22
C TYR A 196 -26.44 -1.07 -11.46
N PRO A 197 -26.58 -1.90 -10.41
CA PRO A 197 -27.09 -3.27 -10.56
C PRO A 197 -28.50 -3.32 -11.17
N ASP A 198 -28.76 -4.22 -12.12
CA ASP A 198 -30.07 -4.40 -12.75
C ASP A 198 -31.18 -4.76 -11.76
N ASN A 199 -30.82 -5.42 -10.66
CA ASN A 199 -31.67 -5.82 -9.57
C ASN A 199 -31.71 -4.81 -8.41
N ILE A 200 -31.28 -3.54 -8.61
CA ILE A 200 -31.19 -2.50 -7.56
C ILE A 200 -32.46 -2.36 -6.71
N ALA A 201 -33.65 -2.54 -7.30
CA ALA A 201 -34.93 -2.50 -6.58
C ALA A 201 -35.11 -3.58 -5.50
N SER A 202 -34.28 -4.63 -5.52
CA SER A 202 -34.23 -5.69 -4.50
C SER A 202 -33.02 -5.56 -3.57
N LEU A 203 -32.16 -4.57 -3.81
CA LEU A 203 -31.03 -4.22 -2.97
C LEU A 203 -31.40 -3.08 -2.02
N GLY A 204 -30.59 -2.89 -0.98
CA GLY A 204 -30.68 -1.71 -0.11
C GLY A 204 -30.09 -0.46 -0.78
N GLU A 205 -29.73 0.51 0.05
CA GLU A 205 -28.90 1.63 -0.39
C GLU A 205 -27.48 1.14 -0.70
N LEU A 206 -26.92 1.62 -1.81
CA LEU A 206 -25.58 1.27 -2.27
C LEU A 206 -24.67 2.51 -2.25
N PRO A 207 -23.38 2.38 -1.90
CA PRO A 207 -22.45 3.52 -1.93
C PRO A 207 -22.31 4.11 -3.33
N LEU A 208 -22.00 5.41 -3.37
CA LEU A 208 -21.87 6.18 -4.61
C LEU A 208 -20.39 6.42 -4.97
N ILE A 209 -20.02 6.11 -6.21
CA ILE A 209 -18.72 6.48 -6.79
C ILE A 209 -18.95 7.55 -7.86
N VAL A 210 -18.30 8.70 -7.72
CA VAL A 210 -18.39 9.81 -8.67
C VAL A 210 -17.09 9.92 -9.47
N VAL A 211 -17.20 9.88 -10.80
CA VAL A 211 -16.06 10.00 -11.73
C VAL A 211 -16.04 11.38 -12.40
N SER A 212 -14.92 12.09 -12.25
CA SER A 212 -14.69 13.45 -12.76
C SER A 212 -13.64 13.43 -13.88
N HIS A 213 -14.07 13.50 -15.15
CA HIS A 213 -13.16 13.32 -16.28
C HIS A 213 -12.17 14.49 -16.52
N GLY A 214 -11.07 14.19 -17.20
CA GLY A 214 -10.01 15.14 -17.57
C GLY A 214 -10.31 16.07 -18.75
N ASN A 215 -9.38 16.97 -19.04
CA ASN A 215 -9.53 17.97 -20.10
C ASN A 215 -9.41 17.35 -21.50
N GLY A 216 -10.42 17.53 -22.33
CA GLY A 216 -10.48 16.88 -23.65
C GLY A 216 -10.94 15.42 -23.58
N HIS A 217 -11.28 14.93 -22.38
CA HIS A 217 -11.89 13.62 -22.17
C HIS A 217 -13.42 13.75 -22.23
N ASP A 218 -14.11 12.60 -22.36
CA ASP A 218 -15.56 12.50 -22.27
C ASP A 218 -15.93 11.69 -21.02
N HIS A 219 -17.02 12.07 -20.34
CA HIS A 219 -17.55 11.32 -19.19
C HIS A 219 -17.87 9.86 -19.50
N ARG A 220 -18.20 9.53 -20.75
CA ARG A 220 -18.58 8.17 -21.20
C ARG A 220 -17.39 7.26 -21.53
N TRP A 221 -16.21 7.56 -20.97
CA TRP A 221 -14.97 6.82 -21.26
C TRP A 221 -14.44 6.10 -20.01
N TYR A 222 -15.25 5.95 -18.98
CA TYR A 222 -14.84 5.31 -17.71
C TYR A 222 -15.70 4.07 -17.42
N ASP A 223 -16.22 3.46 -18.47
CA ASP A 223 -17.09 2.27 -18.45
C ASP A 223 -16.40 1.10 -17.75
N HIS A 224 -15.08 0.98 -17.85
CA HIS A 224 -14.31 -0.05 -17.13
C HIS A 224 -14.43 0.08 -15.61
N LEU A 225 -14.52 1.29 -15.06
CA LEU A 225 -14.80 1.52 -13.63
C LEU A 225 -16.31 1.41 -13.36
N GLY A 226 -17.13 2.05 -14.19
CA GLY A 226 -18.59 2.08 -14.04
C GLY A 226 -19.22 0.69 -14.03
N SER A 227 -18.93 -0.11 -15.06
CA SER A 227 -19.44 -1.47 -15.21
C SER A 227 -18.88 -2.41 -14.15
N HIS A 228 -17.60 -2.27 -13.80
CA HIS A 228 -16.97 -3.13 -12.81
C HIS A 228 -17.53 -2.87 -11.41
N MET A 229 -17.47 -1.62 -10.93
CA MET A 229 -17.95 -1.32 -9.58
C MET A 229 -19.46 -1.55 -9.45
N SER A 230 -20.27 -1.23 -10.47
CA SER A 230 -21.70 -1.56 -10.42
C SER A 230 -21.97 -3.07 -10.30
N SER A 231 -21.19 -3.92 -10.97
CA SER A 231 -21.30 -5.38 -10.81
C SER A 231 -20.98 -5.87 -9.39
N TRP A 232 -20.25 -5.08 -8.59
CA TRP A 232 -19.88 -5.37 -7.20
C TRP A 232 -20.79 -4.72 -6.15
N GLY A 233 -21.88 -4.07 -6.56
CA GLY A 233 -22.86 -3.51 -5.64
C GLY A 233 -22.64 -2.03 -5.31
N TYR A 234 -22.15 -1.25 -6.27
CA TYR A 234 -22.02 0.20 -6.16
C TYR A 234 -22.90 0.92 -7.18
N VAL A 235 -23.29 2.16 -6.90
CA VAL A 235 -23.79 3.07 -7.93
C VAL A 235 -22.62 3.94 -8.40
N VAL A 236 -22.40 4.02 -9.70
CA VAL A 236 -21.34 4.86 -10.27
C VAL A 236 -21.95 5.94 -11.13
N MET A 237 -21.49 7.18 -10.98
CA MET A 237 -21.88 8.29 -11.83
C MET A 237 -20.63 8.97 -12.38
N SER A 238 -20.45 8.94 -13.70
CA SER A 238 -19.45 9.74 -14.40
C SER A 238 -20.10 10.98 -14.99
N HIS A 239 -19.61 12.17 -14.63
CA HIS A 239 -20.26 13.42 -15.07
C HIS A 239 -19.46 14.17 -16.12
N ARG A 240 -20.18 14.88 -16.99
CA ARG A 240 -19.58 15.90 -17.83
C ARG A 240 -18.95 16.98 -16.97
N ASN A 241 -17.69 17.26 -17.24
CA ASN A 241 -16.83 18.07 -16.40
C ASN A 241 -16.40 19.35 -17.12
N ASN A 242 -16.42 20.48 -16.41
CA ASN A 242 -15.97 21.75 -16.97
C ASN A 242 -14.49 21.98 -16.66
N THR A 243 -13.62 21.48 -17.52
CA THR A 243 -12.16 21.58 -17.35
C THR A 243 -11.55 22.80 -18.05
N GLY A 244 -12.35 23.54 -18.85
CA GLY A 244 -11.91 24.56 -19.79
C GLY A 244 -11.30 25.82 -19.15
N PRO A 245 -11.81 26.31 -18.00
CA PRO A 245 -11.13 27.35 -17.21
C PRO A 245 -10.00 26.82 -16.31
N GLY A 246 -9.98 25.52 -15.99
CA GLY A 246 -9.03 24.91 -15.05
C GLY A 246 -9.70 23.98 -14.03
N PRO A 247 -8.92 23.34 -13.13
CA PRO A 247 -9.41 22.34 -12.17
C PRO A 247 -10.38 22.92 -11.14
N GLY A 248 -10.29 24.22 -10.82
CA GLY A 248 -11.31 24.89 -9.99
C GLY A 248 -12.72 24.93 -10.61
N ALA A 249 -12.83 24.92 -11.94
CA ALA A 249 -14.12 24.76 -12.61
C ALA A 249 -14.57 23.30 -12.63
N ALA A 250 -13.62 22.36 -12.73
CA ALA A 250 -13.89 20.93 -12.63
C ALA A 250 -14.46 20.57 -11.25
N ALA A 251 -13.86 21.11 -10.18
CA ALA A 251 -14.34 21.00 -8.81
C ALA A 251 -15.80 21.47 -8.65
N THR A 252 -16.16 22.59 -9.28
CA THR A 252 -17.55 23.10 -9.27
C THR A 252 -18.50 22.10 -9.92
N THR A 253 -18.11 21.50 -11.04
CA THR A 253 -18.95 20.52 -11.72
C THR A 253 -19.04 19.20 -10.96
N THR A 254 -17.99 18.74 -10.30
CA THR A 254 -18.04 17.58 -9.38
C THR A 254 -19.07 17.82 -8.29
N LEU A 255 -18.94 18.92 -7.53
CA LEU A 255 -19.87 19.26 -6.45
C LEU A 255 -21.32 19.39 -6.94
N SER A 256 -21.53 20.12 -8.04
CA SER A 256 -22.88 20.34 -8.57
C SER A 256 -23.52 19.08 -9.14
N ASN A 257 -22.75 18.16 -9.73
CA ASN A 257 -23.30 16.91 -10.25
C ASN A 257 -23.63 15.92 -9.14
N THR A 258 -22.79 15.83 -8.11
CA THR A 258 -23.10 15.04 -6.91
C THR A 258 -24.39 15.54 -6.26
N ASN A 259 -24.50 16.85 -6.00
CA ASN A 259 -25.72 17.43 -5.43
C ASN A 259 -26.93 17.24 -6.35
N HIS A 260 -26.75 17.41 -7.66
CA HIS A 260 -27.84 17.26 -8.63
C HIS A 260 -28.37 15.84 -8.69
N LEU A 261 -27.48 14.84 -8.69
CA LEU A 261 -27.89 13.43 -8.67
C LEU A 261 -28.71 13.13 -7.41
N LEU A 262 -28.14 13.43 -6.24
CA LEU A 262 -28.75 13.10 -4.94
C LEU A 262 -30.09 13.83 -4.71
N GLY A 263 -30.21 15.07 -5.16
CA GLY A 263 -31.43 15.88 -4.99
C GLY A 263 -32.53 15.60 -6.02
N ASN A 264 -32.29 14.75 -7.02
CA ASN A 264 -33.26 14.47 -8.10
C ASN A 264 -33.44 12.98 -8.38
N LEU A 265 -33.17 12.11 -7.39
CA LEU A 265 -33.27 10.65 -7.55
C LEU A 265 -34.67 10.18 -7.97
N ASP A 266 -35.72 10.91 -7.56
CA ASP A 266 -37.14 10.66 -7.90
C ASP A 266 -37.48 10.88 -9.38
N THR A 267 -36.65 11.64 -10.11
CA THR A 267 -36.87 12.00 -11.51
C THR A 267 -35.79 11.47 -12.46
N ILE A 268 -34.54 11.40 -12.00
CA ILE A 268 -33.44 10.82 -12.76
C ILE A 268 -33.75 9.36 -13.05
N LEU A 269 -33.59 8.97 -14.32
CA LEU A 269 -33.88 7.61 -14.80
C LEU A 269 -35.27 7.09 -14.38
N SER A 270 -36.27 7.97 -14.35
CA SER A 270 -37.65 7.66 -13.93
C SER A 270 -37.77 7.16 -12.48
N GLY A 271 -36.88 7.59 -11.59
CA GLY A 271 -36.98 7.26 -10.16
C GLY A 271 -36.31 5.95 -9.75
N VAL A 272 -35.57 5.28 -10.65
CA VAL A 272 -35.03 3.93 -10.38
C VAL A 272 -34.01 3.89 -9.23
N LEU A 273 -33.39 5.04 -8.92
CA LEU A 273 -32.38 5.19 -7.87
C LEU A 273 -32.94 5.79 -6.57
N ASP A 274 -34.23 6.15 -6.54
CA ASP A 274 -34.86 6.76 -5.37
C ASP A 274 -34.90 5.77 -4.19
N GLY A 275 -34.25 6.14 -3.08
CA GLY A 275 -34.07 5.27 -1.91
C GLY A 275 -33.03 4.16 -2.06
N HIS A 276 -32.15 4.23 -3.07
CA HIS A 276 -31.16 3.19 -3.36
C HIS A 276 -29.70 3.68 -3.39
N ILE A 277 -29.44 4.94 -3.06
CA ILE A 277 -28.09 5.48 -2.92
C ILE A 277 -27.82 5.82 -1.45
N ASP A 278 -26.76 5.22 -0.91
CA ASP A 278 -26.22 5.57 0.40
C ASP A 278 -25.47 6.89 0.29
N ARG A 279 -26.02 7.92 0.93
CA ARG A 279 -25.50 9.28 0.89
C ARG A 279 -24.31 9.47 1.82
N ASP A 280 -24.17 8.61 2.82
CA ASP A 280 -23.13 8.73 3.84
C ASP A 280 -21.83 8.04 3.39
N ASN A 281 -21.82 7.37 2.24
CA ASN A 281 -20.68 6.63 1.71
C ASN A 281 -20.41 6.99 0.24
N ILE A 282 -19.70 8.11 0.04
CA ILE A 282 -19.36 8.62 -1.29
C ILE A 282 -17.85 8.55 -1.53
N VAL A 283 -17.47 8.05 -2.71
CA VAL A 283 -16.11 8.05 -3.23
C VAL A 283 -16.03 9.00 -4.41
N TRP A 284 -15.03 9.88 -4.42
CA TRP A 284 -14.72 10.70 -5.59
C TRP A 284 -13.45 10.21 -6.26
N ILE A 285 -13.51 10.01 -7.57
CA ILE A 285 -12.33 9.77 -8.39
C ILE A 285 -12.29 10.74 -9.57
N GLY A 286 -11.14 11.31 -9.87
CA GLY A 286 -10.99 12.23 -11.00
C GLY A 286 -9.73 11.99 -11.81
N HIS A 287 -9.76 12.34 -13.09
CA HIS A 287 -8.61 12.19 -14.00
C HIS A 287 -8.07 13.54 -14.47
N SER A 288 -6.75 13.74 -14.47
CA SER A 288 -6.09 14.95 -15.02
C SER A 288 -6.55 16.20 -14.25
N ARG A 289 -7.03 17.23 -14.95
CA ARG A 289 -7.69 18.38 -14.29
C ARG A 289 -8.92 18.00 -13.46
N GLY A 290 -9.57 16.88 -13.76
CA GLY A 290 -10.65 16.32 -12.95
C GLY A 290 -10.13 15.66 -11.66
N GLY A 291 -8.91 15.10 -11.68
CA GLY A 291 -8.24 14.53 -10.51
C GLY A 291 -7.88 15.61 -9.50
N GLU A 292 -7.27 16.69 -9.96
CA GLU A 292 -7.11 17.87 -9.10
C GLU A 292 -8.46 18.51 -8.72
N GLY A 293 -9.45 18.41 -9.61
CA GLY A 293 -10.80 18.91 -9.38
C GLY A 293 -11.49 18.27 -8.19
N VAL A 294 -11.38 16.96 -7.97
CA VAL A 294 -11.98 16.29 -6.81
C VAL A 294 -11.30 16.68 -5.49
N VAL A 295 -9.99 16.93 -5.52
CA VAL A 295 -9.20 17.43 -4.38
C VAL A 295 -9.64 18.86 -4.01
N ILE A 296 -9.71 19.76 -5.00
CA ILE A 296 -10.22 21.13 -4.78
C ILE A 296 -11.68 21.13 -4.35
N ALA A 297 -12.51 20.22 -4.87
CA ALA A 297 -13.90 20.08 -4.46
C ALA A 297 -14.01 19.74 -2.96
N TYR A 298 -13.20 18.78 -2.50
CA TYR A 298 -13.22 18.37 -1.10
C TYR A 298 -12.70 19.49 -0.19
N ARG A 299 -11.60 20.15 -0.57
CA ARG A 299 -11.08 21.34 0.13
C ARG A 299 -12.16 22.42 0.32
N ARG A 300 -13.00 22.66 -0.69
CA ARG A 300 -14.10 23.65 -0.57
C ARG A 300 -15.17 23.24 0.44
N LEU A 301 -15.45 21.95 0.59
CA LEU A 301 -16.36 21.47 1.64
C LEU A 301 -15.75 21.74 3.03
N LEU A 302 -14.46 21.44 3.21
CA LEU A 302 -13.72 21.75 4.44
C LEU A 302 -13.70 23.25 4.75
N ASP A 303 -13.58 24.09 3.70
CA ASP A 303 -13.65 25.55 3.82
C ASP A 303 -15.08 26.10 4.07
N GLY A 304 -16.07 25.21 4.21
CA GLY A 304 -17.44 25.55 4.60
C GLY A 304 -18.39 25.82 3.43
N GLN A 305 -18.07 25.39 2.21
CA GLN A 305 -19.05 25.41 1.12
C GLN A 305 -20.14 24.37 1.40
N VAL A 306 -21.40 24.82 1.48
CA VAL A 306 -22.55 23.98 1.85
C VAL A 306 -23.31 23.51 0.61
N PHE A 307 -23.69 22.24 0.63
CA PHE A 307 -24.60 21.60 -0.31
C PHE A 307 -25.82 21.04 0.44
N GLU A 308 -26.95 20.88 -0.24
CA GLU A 308 -28.19 20.43 0.39
C GLU A 308 -28.17 18.94 0.69
N GLU A 309 -27.50 18.17 -0.16
CA GLU A 309 -27.63 16.71 -0.19
C GLU A 309 -26.45 15.96 0.44
N PHE A 310 -25.31 16.63 0.71
CA PHE A 310 -24.11 16.02 1.29
C PHE A 310 -23.15 17.06 1.89
N GLY A 311 -22.25 16.62 2.77
CA GLY A 311 -21.17 17.38 3.41
C GLY A 311 -19.80 16.67 3.28
N PRO A 312 -18.73 17.22 3.86
CA PRO A 312 -17.41 16.59 3.84
C PRO A 312 -17.39 15.22 4.53
N GLU A 313 -18.18 15.02 5.59
CA GLU A 313 -18.26 13.76 6.34
C GLU A 313 -18.78 12.58 5.51
N ASP A 314 -19.50 12.86 4.42
CA ASP A 314 -20.07 11.86 3.52
C ASP A 314 -19.05 11.33 2.49
N ILE A 315 -17.98 12.08 2.25
CA ILE A 315 -16.90 11.69 1.33
C ILE A 315 -15.88 10.86 2.10
N LYS A 316 -15.76 9.58 1.74
CA LYS A 316 -14.88 8.62 2.43
C LYS A 316 -13.54 8.41 1.74
N LEU A 317 -13.45 8.73 0.45
CA LEU A 317 -12.23 8.59 -0.35
C LEU A 317 -12.18 9.66 -1.43
N VAL A 318 -11.02 10.32 -1.53
CA VAL A 318 -10.67 11.16 -2.68
C VAL A 318 -9.55 10.46 -3.45
N SER A 319 -9.81 10.08 -4.69
CA SER A 319 -8.85 9.40 -5.57
C SER A 319 -8.54 10.24 -6.81
N SER A 320 -7.28 10.28 -7.20
CA SER A 320 -6.83 10.98 -8.40
C SER A 320 -6.19 10.03 -9.39
N ILE A 321 -6.43 10.23 -10.67
CA ILE A 321 -5.76 9.57 -11.79
C ILE A 321 -4.95 10.63 -12.53
N ALA A 322 -3.63 10.49 -12.55
CA ALA A 322 -2.69 11.40 -13.19
C ALA A 322 -3.09 12.89 -13.02
N PRO A 323 -3.29 13.38 -11.78
CA PRO A 323 -3.83 14.71 -11.53
C PRO A 323 -2.83 15.82 -11.86
N THR A 324 -3.36 16.97 -12.28
CA THR A 324 -2.55 18.20 -12.34
C THR A 324 -2.35 18.81 -10.95
N ASP A 325 -1.48 19.82 -10.84
CA ASP A 325 -1.27 20.61 -9.60
C ASP A 325 -1.27 22.13 -9.89
N PHE A 326 -2.37 22.69 -10.38
CA PHE A 326 -2.52 24.14 -10.57
C PHE A 326 -2.77 24.88 -9.25
N GLY A 327 -3.40 24.23 -8.28
CA GLY A 327 -3.75 24.79 -6.98
C GLY A 327 -2.56 24.90 -6.03
N GLY A 328 -1.50 24.12 -6.25
CA GLY A 328 -0.31 24.12 -5.38
C GLY A 328 -0.70 23.85 -3.92
N PRO A 329 0.01 24.42 -2.93
CA PRO A 329 -0.24 24.15 -1.50
C PRO A 329 -1.67 24.42 -0.99
N SER A 330 -2.58 24.98 -1.79
CA SER A 330 -3.99 25.13 -1.42
C SER A 330 -4.84 23.86 -1.61
N THR A 331 -4.25 22.77 -2.10
CA THR A 331 -4.94 21.49 -2.39
C THR A 331 -4.80 20.45 -1.28
N ASP A 332 -4.48 20.87 -0.06
CA ASP A 332 -4.53 20.03 1.14
C ASP A 332 -5.99 19.61 1.47
N ILE A 333 -6.19 18.30 1.60
CA ILE A 333 -7.48 17.64 1.83
C ILE A 333 -7.65 17.13 3.25
N GLY A 334 -6.75 17.45 4.19
CA GLY A 334 -6.83 16.99 5.57
C GLY A 334 -6.80 15.46 5.69
N ASP A 335 -7.60 14.93 6.60
CA ASP A 335 -7.52 13.55 7.09
C ASP A 335 -8.37 12.52 6.30
N VAL A 336 -9.08 12.95 5.25
CA VAL A 336 -9.80 12.00 4.38
C VAL A 336 -8.80 11.07 3.68
N PRO A 337 -9.07 9.75 3.59
CA PRO A 337 -8.25 8.85 2.81
C PRO A 337 -8.03 9.36 1.38
N TYR A 338 -6.76 9.36 0.96
CA TYR A 338 -6.36 9.81 -0.37
C TYR A 338 -5.70 8.70 -1.18
N HIS A 339 -6.04 8.61 -2.46
CA HIS A 339 -5.45 7.64 -3.37
C HIS A 339 -4.94 8.32 -4.66
N LEU A 340 -3.80 7.87 -5.18
CA LEU A 340 -3.21 8.36 -6.43
C LEU A 340 -2.89 7.22 -7.41
N TRP A 341 -3.37 7.33 -8.65
CA TRP A 341 -2.83 6.61 -9.81
C TRP A 341 -1.87 7.50 -10.59
N THR A 342 -0.70 6.98 -10.95
CA THR A 342 0.25 7.67 -11.83
C THR A 342 0.78 6.72 -12.92
N GLY A 343 1.00 7.23 -14.13
CA GLY A 343 1.42 6.40 -15.26
C GLY A 343 2.85 6.71 -15.70
N GLY A 344 3.77 5.75 -15.55
CA GLY A 344 5.19 5.86 -15.93
C GLY A 344 5.41 6.34 -17.37
N ALA A 345 4.48 6.05 -18.29
CA ALA A 345 4.52 6.47 -19.70
C ALA A 345 3.63 7.68 -20.06
N ASP A 346 2.84 8.23 -19.14
CA ASP A 346 2.03 9.45 -19.28
C ASP A 346 2.82 10.67 -19.78
N ASN A 347 2.64 11.07 -21.03
CA ASN A 347 3.31 12.20 -21.65
C ASN A 347 2.52 13.53 -21.63
N ASP A 348 1.47 13.62 -20.82
CA ASP A 348 0.72 14.85 -20.55
C ASP A 348 1.05 15.35 -19.14
N VAL A 349 0.63 14.61 -18.11
CA VAL A 349 0.89 14.87 -16.69
C VAL A 349 2.06 13.99 -16.24
N ASN A 350 3.21 14.35 -16.77
CA ASN A 350 4.37 13.46 -16.86
C ASN A 350 5.32 13.44 -15.65
N GLY A 351 4.92 13.94 -14.48
CA GLY A 351 5.76 13.92 -13.28
C GLY A 351 7.07 14.69 -13.40
N CYS A 352 7.27 15.52 -14.42
CA CYS A 352 8.57 16.14 -14.67
C CYS A 352 8.83 17.35 -13.75
N ALA A 353 10.01 17.43 -13.11
CA ALA A 353 10.50 18.58 -12.36
C ALA A 353 10.32 19.93 -13.08
N VAL A 354 10.54 19.99 -14.40
CA VAL A 354 10.36 21.23 -15.19
C VAL A 354 8.91 21.70 -15.30
N CYS A 355 7.95 20.87 -14.87
CA CYS A 355 6.53 21.18 -14.89
C CYS A 355 5.91 20.87 -13.52
N ASN A 356 5.93 21.86 -12.63
CA ASN A 356 5.32 21.73 -11.30
C ASN A 356 3.84 21.30 -11.37
N VAL A 357 3.08 21.81 -12.33
CA VAL A 357 1.66 21.45 -12.50
C VAL A 357 1.44 20.04 -13.07
N CYS A 358 2.51 19.36 -13.49
CA CYS A 358 2.49 18.00 -14.01
C CYS A 358 2.94 16.96 -12.96
N GLN A 359 3.26 17.38 -11.74
CA GLN A 359 3.78 16.51 -10.67
C GLN A 359 2.63 15.99 -9.83
N THR A 360 2.31 14.71 -10.04
CA THR A 360 1.11 14.06 -9.49
C THR A 360 1.20 13.86 -7.98
N PHE A 361 2.41 13.54 -7.47
CA PHE A 361 2.65 13.22 -6.07
C PHE A 361 2.48 14.40 -5.12
N HIS A 362 2.53 15.65 -5.59
CA HIS A 362 2.25 16.80 -4.73
C HIS A 362 0.91 16.70 -4.00
N LEU A 363 -0.13 16.20 -4.69
CA LEU A 363 -1.44 16.03 -4.05
C LEU A 363 -1.45 14.88 -3.04
N HIS A 364 -0.70 13.82 -3.31
CA HIS A 364 -0.52 12.70 -2.39
C HIS A 364 0.19 13.14 -1.11
N GLU A 365 1.25 13.91 -1.28
CA GLU A 365 2.10 14.35 -0.18
C GLU A 365 1.43 15.37 0.74
N ARG A 366 0.45 16.13 0.24
CA ARG A 366 -0.33 17.10 1.02
C ARG A 366 -1.53 16.50 1.76
N ALA A 367 -1.79 15.21 1.64
CA ALA A 367 -2.83 14.55 2.43
C ALA A 367 -2.32 14.27 3.85
N ASP A 368 -3.06 14.70 4.88
CA ASP A 368 -2.74 14.46 6.29
C ASP A 368 -3.22 13.08 6.78
N GLY A 369 -4.16 12.47 6.04
CA GLY A 369 -4.81 11.22 6.41
C GLY A 369 -4.04 9.97 6.03
N GLU A 370 -4.79 8.87 5.90
CA GLU A 370 -4.26 7.66 5.27
C GLU A 370 -4.08 7.90 3.77
N ARG A 371 -2.95 7.48 3.21
CA ARG A 371 -2.65 7.72 1.79
C ARG A 371 -2.06 6.51 1.08
N TYR A 372 -2.43 6.41 -0.19
CA TYR A 372 -2.12 5.30 -1.07
C TYR A 372 -1.66 5.82 -2.43
N SER A 373 -0.72 5.15 -3.06
CA SER A 373 -0.45 5.39 -4.48
C SER A 373 -0.14 4.10 -5.24
N ILE A 374 -0.52 4.10 -6.50
CA ILE A 374 -0.23 3.04 -7.47
C ILE A 374 0.44 3.70 -8.68
N SER A 375 1.73 3.44 -8.85
CA SER A 375 2.49 3.85 -10.04
C SER A 375 2.51 2.69 -11.04
N LEU A 376 2.12 2.95 -12.28
CA LEU A 376 2.05 1.94 -13.33
C LEU A 376 3.05 2.25 -14.43
N HIS A 377 4.09 1.44 -14.55
CA HIS A 377 5.05 1.58 -15.65
C HIS A 377 4.37 1.37 -17.00
N GLY A 378 4.87 2.03 -18.05
CA GLY A 378 4.36 1.82 -19.40
C GLY A 378 2.95 2.36 -19.70
N VAL A 379 2.22 2.88 -18.69
CA VAL A 379 0.85 3.42 -18.84
C VAL A 379 0.88 4.90 -19.24
N GLY A 380 0.20 5.26 -20.32
CA GLY A 380 0.03 6.64 -20.81
C GLY A 380 -1.18 7.37 -20.20
N HIS A 381 -1.26 8.69 -20.39
CA HIS A 381 -2.37 9.51 -19.87
C HIS A 381 -3.74 8.99 -20.32
N GLY A 382 -3.85 8.70 -21.62
CA GLY A 382 -5.08 8.22 -22.23
C GLY A 382 -5.32 6.73 -22.04
N ASP A 383 -4.41 6.01 -21.37
CA ASP A 383 -4.55 4.58 -21.11
C ASP A 383 -5.43 4.28 -19.87
N PHE A 384 -5.73 5.28 -19.04
CA PHE A 384 -6.65 5.16 -17.89
C PHE A 384 -8.15 5.33 -18.25
N HIS A 385 -8.49 5.38 -19.54
CA HIS A 385 -9.88 5.55 -19.98
C HIS A 385 -10.15 4.80 -21.31
N ASP A 386 -11.41 4.42 -21.53
CA ASP A 386 -11.87 3.53 -22.60
C ASP A 386 -11.88 4.14 -24.00
N GLY A 387 -12.07 5.46 -24.11
CA GLY A 387 -12.43 6.08 -25.39
C GLY A 387 -11.53 7.22 -25.82
N GLY A 388 -11.56 7.52 -27.13
CA GLY A 388 -10.98 8.73 -27.72
C GLY A 388 -9.46 8.88 -27.67
N GLY A 389 -8.91 9.54 -28.70
CA GLY A 389 -7.52 10.00 -28.70
C GLY A 389 -6.42 8.92 -28.60
N PRO A 390 -5.15 9.34 -28.61
CA PRO A 390 -4.02 8.44 -28.39
C PRO A 390 -3.84 8.12 -26.90
N SER A 391 -3.04 7.09 -26.58
CA SER A 391 -2.59 6.80 -25.20
C SER A 391 -1.84 7.95 -24.54
N VAL A 392 -1.32 8.91 -25.33
CA VAL A 392 -0.40 9.96 -24.86
C VAL A 392 0.74 9.36 -24.03
N ALA A 393 1.41 8.38 -24.62
CA ALA A 393 2.44 7.59 -23.96
C ALA A 393 3.84 7.81 -24.56
N MET A 394 4.89 7.72 -23.75
CA MET A 394 6.29 7.77 -24.17
C MET A 394 7.19 6.86 -23.31
N GLY A 395 8.24 6.30 -23.92
CA GLY A 395 9.12 5.32 -23.27
C GLY A 395 8.96 3.90 -23.80
N PRO A 396 9.74 2.96 -23.26
CA PRO A 396 9.70 1.54 -23.61
C PRO A 396 8.42 0.86 -23.09
N CYS A 397 8.26 -0.44 -23.33
CA CYS A 397 7.33 -1.32 -22.59
C CYS A 397 5.93 -0.73 -22.31
N ARG A 398 5.21 -0.27 -23.35
CA ARG A 398 3.90 0.36 -23.17
C ARG A 398 2.81 -0.68 -22.92
N VAL A 399 2.17 -0.60 -21.77
CA VAL A 399 1.10 -1.51 -21.29
C VAL A 399 -0.20 -1.28 -22.08
N GLY A 400 -0.59 -0.02 -22.26
CA GLY A 400 -1.81 0.34 -22.99
C GLY A 400 -3.11 0.06 -22.22
N ARG A 401 -4.24 0.51 -22.77
CA ARG A 401 -5.56 0.52 -22.11
C ARG A 401 -6.01 -0.80 -21.50
N LEU A 402 -6.04 -1.89 -22.28
CA LEU A 402 -6.68 -3.13 -21.83
C LEU A 402 -6.04 -3.67 -20.55
N GLN A 403 -4.72 -3.81 -20.55
CA GLN A 403 -3.96 -4.26 -19.38
C GLN A 403 -4.03 -3.23 -18.24
N THR A 404 -3.98 -1.92 -18.55
CA THR A 404 -4.19 -0.86 -17.54
C THR A 404 -5.52 -1.03 -16.82
N HIS A 405 -6.61 -1.30 -17.55
CA HIS A 405 -7.93 -1.44 -16.97
C HIS A 405 -8.10 -2.73 -16.15
N ASP A 406 -7.42 -3.82 -16.53
CA ASP A 406 -7.36 -5.04 -15.71
C ASP A 406 -6.73 -4.76 -14.35
N ILE A 407 -5.64 -3.99 -14.33
CA ILE A 407 -4.97 -3.54 -13.09
C ILE A 407 -5.89 -2.61 -12.29
N MET A 408 -6.48 -1.60 -12.95
CA MET A 408 -7.37 -0.65 -12.28
C MET A 408 -8.55 -1.33 -11.61
N ARG A 409 -9.21 -2.28 -12.28
CA ARG A 409 -10.30 -3.06 -11.68
C ARG A 409 -9.82 -3.81 -10.45
N GLY A 410 -8.73 -4.57 -10.61
CA GLY A 410 -8.18 -5.41 -9.55
C GLY A 410 -7.71 -4.66 -8.30
N TYR A 411 -7.33 -3.38 -8.41
CA TYR A 411 -6.86 -2.57 -7.26
C TYR A 411 -7.86 -1.51 -6.79
N PHE A 412 -8.73 -0.99 -7.66
CA PHE A 412 -9.74 -0.01 -7.24
C PHE A 412 -10.83 -0.67 -6.40
N LEU A 413 -11.21 -1.91 -6.71
CA LEU A 413 -12.18 -2.66 -5.91
C LEU A 413 -11.70 -2.88 -4.46
N PRO A 414 -10.51 -3.47 -4.18
CA PRO A 414 -10.06 -3.65 -2.81
C PRO A 414 -9.83 -2.33 -2.08
N LEU A 415 -9.37 -1.27 -2.76
CA LEU A 415 -9.28 0.07 -2.16
C LEU A 415 -10.63 0.55 -1.63
N VAL A 416 -11.67 0.49 -2.47
CA VAL A 416 -13.02 0.94 -2.07
C VAL A 416 -13.61 0.03 -0.99
N LYS A 417 -13.38 -1.29 -1.08
CA LYS A 417 -13.79 -2.27 -0.06
C LYS A 417 -13.14 -2.01 1.30
N TRP A 418 -11.85 -1.70 1.32
CA TRP A 418 -11.14 -1.36 2.54
C TRP A 418 -11.68 -0.05 3.14
N VAL A 419 -11.74 1.02 2.35
CA VAL A 419 -12.08 2.35 2.86
C VAL A 419 -13.55 2.48 3.28
N LEU A 420 -14.48 1.85 2.56
CA LEU A 420 -15.91 1.95 2.88
C LEU A 420 -16.38 0.85 3.84
N GLU A 421 -15.88 -0.37 3.71
CA GLU A 421 -16.42 -1.54 4.41
C GLU A 421 -15.46 -2.07 5.50
N GLY A 422 -14.20 -1.62 5.53
CA GLY A 422 -13.18 -2.17 6.41
C GLY A 422 -12.87 -3.64 6.12
N ASP A 423 -13.04 -4.09 4.86
CA ASP A 423 -12.90 -5.50 4.49
C ASP A 423 -11.45 -5.97 4.65
N PRO A 424 -11.15 -6.84 5.63
CA PRO A 424 -9.78 -7.28 5.91
C PRO A 424 -9.17 -8.12 4.76
N ALA A 425 -9.99 -8.71 3.88
CA ALA A 425 -9.47 -9.42 2.71
C ALA A 425 -8.83 -8.47 1.68
N ALA A 426 -9.19 -7.18 1.72
CA ALA A 426 -8.70 -6.17 0.79
C ALA A 426 -7.36 -5.55 1.21
N GLN A 427 -7.12 -5.46 2.52
CA GLN A 427 -6.06 -4.64 3.10
C GLN A 427 -4.68 -4.91 2.49
N GLU A 428 -4.31 -6.17 2.36
CA GLU A 428 -2.98 -6.57 1.89
C GLU A 428 -2.71 -6.23 0.41
N PHE A 429 -3.75 -6.07 -0.43
CA PHE A 429 -3.58 -5.60 -1.80
C PHE A 429 -3.14 -4.14 -1.88
N LEU A 430 -3.25 -3.37 -0.78
CA LEU A 430 -2.92 -1.95 -0.79
C LEU A 430 -1.45 -1.66 -0.48
N TRP A 431 -0.70 -2.67 0.00
CA TRP A 431 0.68 -2.46 0.46
C TRP A 431 1.64 -3.63 0.22
N ARG A 432 1.18 -4.86 -0.02
CA ARG A 432 2.12 -5.94 -0.38
C ARG A 432 2.61 -5.73 -1.80
N GLN A 433 3.92 -5.82 -1.99
CA GLN A 433 4.58 -5.64 -3.28
C GLN A 433 3.95 -6.54 -4.36
N TRP A 434 3.91 -6.02 -5.59
CA TRP A 434 3.26 -6.61 -6.75
C TRP A 434 3.76 -8.04 -7.05
N GLU A 435 5.04 -8.28 -6.80
CA GLU A 435 5.76 -9.55 -7.00
C GLU A 435 5.22 -10.63 -6.07
N ASP A 436 4.75 -10.26 -4.88
CA ASP A 436 4.20 -11.15 -3.85
C ASP A 436 2.67 -11.29 -3.95
N LEU A 437 1.93 -10.18 -3.96
CA LEU A 437 0.48 -10.18 -4.08
C LEU A 437 0.03 -9.19 -5.15
N ARG A 438 -0.76 -9.70 -6.09
CA ARG A 438 -1.49 -8.91 -7.08
C ARG A 438 -2.81 -9.61 -7.39
N PRO A 439 -3.83 -8.88 -7.89
CA PRO A 439 -5.09 -9.48 -8.32
C PRO A 439 -4.83 -10.64 -9.29
N SER A 440 -5.52 -11.77 -9.12
CA SER A 440 -5.24 -12.96 -9.96
C SER A 440 -5.51 -12.73 -11.46
N GLY A 441 -6.44 -11.84 -11.80
CA GLY A 441 -6.72 -11.40 -13.17
C GLY A 441 -5.79 -10.31 -13.69
N ALA A 442 -4.81 -9.85 -12.89
CA ALA A 442 -3.83 -8.87 -13.33
C ALA A 442 -2.96 -9.42 -14.48
N PRO A 443 -2.56 -8.58 -15.45
CA PRO A 443 -1.71 -8.99 -16.54
C PRO A 443 -0.34 -9.47 -16.03
N LEU A 444 0.16 -10.58 -16.59
CA LEU A 444 1.46 -11.17 -16.29
C LEU A 444 2.52 -10.83 -17.34
N ASP A 445 2.41 -9.65 -17.95
CA ASP A 445 3.36 -9.17 -18.96
C ASP A 445 4.60 -8.64 -18.26
N ASP A 446 5.80 -9.00 -18.72
CA ASP A 446 7.08 -8.50 -18.20
C ASP A 446 7.21 -6.96 -18.31
N CYS A 447 6.32 -6.30 -19.07
CA CYS A 447 6.24 -4.83 -19.14
C CYS A 447 5.47 -4.19 -17.97
N VAL A 448 4.78 -4.98 -17.14
CA VAL A 448 3.94 -4.48 -16.05
C VAL A 448 4.75 -4.50 -14.76
N VAL A 449 5.19 -3.31 -14.37
CA VAL A 449 5.78 -3.00 -13.06
C VAL A 449 4.84 -2.06 -12.34
N VAL A 450 4.60 -2.32 -11.05
CA VAL A 450 3.64 -1.59 -10.22
C VAL A 450 4.25 -1.26 -8.87
N ASP A 451 4.47 0.03 -8.63
CA ASP A 451 4.97 0.54 -7.36
C ASP A 451 3.80 0.91 -6.46
N LEU A 452 3.80 0.39 -5.24
CA LEU A 452 2.78 0.69 -4.24
C LEU A 452 3.37 1.54 -3.12
N MET A 453 2.73 2.67 -2.83
CA MET A 453 2.98 3.42 -1.60
C MET A 453 1.79 3.30 -0.68
N TYR A 454 2.08 3.13 0.61
CA TYR A 454 1.09 3.13 1.67
C TYR A 454 1.62 3.87 2.88
N GLN A 455 0.82 4.77 3.42
CA GLN A 455 1.07 5.35 4.73
C GLN A 455 -0.19 5.29 5.58
N GLU A 456 -0.04 4.68 6.77
CA GLU A 456 -1.06 4.67 7.80
C GLU A 456 -1.39 6.09 8.27
N HIS A 457 -2.67 6.29 8.57
CA HIS A 457 -3.17 7.51 9.19
C HIS A 457 -2.32 7.91 10.42
N PRO A 458 -1.92 9.18 10.59
CA PRO A 458 -1.07 9.60 11.72
C PRO A 458 -1.64 9.28 13.12
N ALA A 459 -2.97 9.22 13.24
CA ALA A 459 -3.65 8.80 14.47
C ALA A 459 -3.75 7.28 14.70
N SER A 460 -3.16 6.43 13.83
CA SER A 460 -3.12 4.96 14.03
C SER A 460 -2.36 4.55 15.29
N GLY A 461 -1.56 5.47 15.84
CA GLY A 461 -0.64 5.17 16.94
C GLY A 461 0.68 4.56 16.45
N LYS A 462 0.99 4.68 15.14
CA LYS A 462 2.32 4.39 14.59
C LYS A 462 3.41 5.17 15.32
N PHE A 463 4.62 4.63 15.31
CA PHE A 463 5.81 5.31 15.83
C PHE A 463 6.72 5.73 14.68
N VAL A 464 6.83 7.03 14.46
CA VAL A 464 7.76 7.62 13.49
C VAL A 464 9.16 7.67 14.11
N LEU A 465 10.08 6.85 13.60
CA LEU A 465 11.49 6.90 13.99
C LEU A 465 12.16 8.11 13.36
N ASP A 466 11.96 8.27 12.05
CA ASP A 466 12.40 9.43 11.30
C ASP A 466 11.46 9.72 10.13
N ASP A 467 11.00 10.97 10.05
CA ASP A 467 10.27 11.49 8.90
C ASP A 467 11.13 12.48 8.11
N PHE A 468 12.30 12.93 8.60
CA PHE A 468 13.14 13.94 7.93
C PHE A 468 12.45 15.30 7.65
N GLN A 469 11.26 15.53 8.18
CA GLN A 469 10.55 16.81 8.15
C GLN A 469 10.59 17.49 9.53
N SER A 470 10.25 16.73 10.57
CA SER A 470 10.08 17.21 11.94
C SER A 470 11.41 17.59 12.59
N ASN A 471 12.51 16.94 12.18
CA ASN A 471 13.87 17.32 12.56
C ASN A 471 14.84 17.23 11.37
N PRO A 472 15.11 18.35 10.66
CA PRO A 472 15.99 18.36 9.50
C PRO A 472 17.48 18.26 9.89
N ALA A 473 17.93 17.06 10.27
CA ALA A 473 19.31 16.80 10.67
C ALA A 473 19.81 15.39 10.32
N VAL A 474 20.92 15.31 9.58
CA VAL A 474 21.55 14.05 9.15
C VAL A 474 22.26 13.25 10.27
N ASP A 475 22.25 13.75 11.50
CA ASP A 475 22.87 13.12 12.68
C ASP A 475 21.89 12.83 13.81
N VAL A 476 20.62 13.24 13.69
CA VAL A 476 19.58 13.03 14.69
C VAL A 476 18.23 12.77 14.01
N SER A 477 17.58 11.67 14.35
CA SER A 477 16.27 11.35 13.81
C SER A 477 15.15 12.21 14.40
N SER A 478 14.00 12.25 13.73
CA SER A 478 12.82 13.00 14.17
C SER A 478 12.29 12.57 15.54
N SER A 479 12.49 11.31 15.94
CA SER A 479 12.20 10.83 17.31
C SER A 479 13.26 11.21 18.35
N GLY A 480 14.34 11.89 17.96
CA GLY A 480 15.43 12.36 18.82
C GLY A 480 16.56 11.36 19.06
N GLY A 481 16.62 10.28 18.27
CA GLY A 481 17.71 9.30 18.33
C GLY A 481 18.92 9.74 17.51
N ALA A 482 20.14 9.35 17.89
CA ALA A 482 21.30 9.60 17.05
C ALA A 482 21.23 8.78 15.74
N MET A 483 21.58 9.42 14.63
CA MET A 483 21.78 8.81 13.32
C MET A 483 23.30 8.74 13.04
N LEU A 484 23.80 7.54 12.75
CA LEU A 484 25.21 7.31 12.44
C LEU A 484 25.35 6.54 11.13
N THR A 485 26.30 6.93 10.30
CA THR A 485 26.49 6.31 8.99
C THR A 485 27.96 6.10 8.65
N SER A 486 28.25 5.10 7.82
CA SER A 486 29.55 4.95 7.14
C SER A 486 29.53 5.43 5.69
N LEU A 487 28.36 5.75 5.15
CA LEU A 487 28.18 6.32 3.81
C LEU A 487 29.01 7.61 3.68
N ALA A 488 29.66 7.79 2.53
CA ALA A 488 30.56 8.92 2.32
C ALA A 488 29.83 10.26 2.34
N GLU A 489 28.62 10.32 1.78
CA GLU A 489 27.75 11.49 1.76
C GLU A 489 26.30 11.04 1.97
N VAL A 490 25.61 11.69 2.91
CA VAL A 490 24.17 11.60 3.11
C VAL A 490 23.65 13.03 3.11
N LEU A 491 22.64 13.30 2.29
CA LEU A 491 22.03 14.61 2.23
C LEU A 491 20.55 14.53 2.52
N GLU A 492 20.12 15.35 3.45
CA GLU A 492 18.72 15.58 3.76
C GLU A 492 18.21 16.86 3.09
N GLY A 493 16.98 16.80 2.57
CA GLY A 493 16.34 17.93 1.94
C GLY A 493 14.96 17.61 1.40
N ARG A 494 14.28 18.65 0.94
CA ARG A 494 12.96 18.55 0.33
C ARG A 494 13.03 17.72 -0.95
N PHE A 495 12.03 16.88 -1.19
CA PHE A 495 11.93 16.04 -2.38
C PHE A 495 11.46 16.83 -3.62
N ASP A 496 12.19 17.90 -3.92
CA ASP A 496 12.07 18.70 -5.13
C ASP A 496 13.41 18.81 -5.86
N ASP A 497 13.40 18.59 -7.17
CA ASP A 497 14.59 18.81 -8.00
C ASP A 497 14.92 20.32 -8.05
N PRO A 498 16.05 20.76 -7.49
CA PRO A 498 16.30 22.18 -7.23
C PRO A 498 16.64 22.99 -8.48
N ASN A 499 16.90 22.34 -9.63
CA ASN A 499 17.29 23.04 -10.85
C ASN A 499 16.52 22.59 -12.10
N ASN A 500 15.60 21.64 -11.93
CA ASN A 500 14.73 21.08 -12.96
C ASN A 500 15.50 20.40 -14.10
N SER A 501 16.75 19.98 -13.89
CA SER A 501 17.61 19.53 -14.98
C SER A 501 17.51 18.04 -15.27
N PHE A 502 17.08 17.22 -14.29
CA PHE A 502 17.20 15.75 -14.34
C PHE A 502 18.60 15.29 -14.77
N ASN A 503 19.64 16.07 -14.46
CA ASN A 503 20.99 15.78 -14.89
C ASN A 503 21.72 14.96 -13.81
N PRO A 504 21.96 13.67 -14.02
CA PRO A 504 22.66 12.84 -13.03
C PRO A 504 24.14 13.22 -12.86
N SER A 505 24.69 14.07 -13.73
CA SER A 505 26.04 14.62 -13.60
C SER A 505 26.07 15.94 -12.83
N ASP A 506 24.92 16.46 -12.41
CA ASP A 506 24.86 17.59 -11.50
C ASP A 506 25.10 17.08 -10.08
N PRO A 507 26.03 17.66 -9.29
CA PRO A 507 26.25 17.29 -7.90
C PRO A 507 25.06 17.63 -6.97
N LEU A 508 23.86 17.84 -7.50
CA LEU A 508 22.66 18.15 -6.75
C LEU A 508 22.01 16.86 -6.29
N SER A 509 21.81 16.78 -4.99
CA SER A 509 21.44 15.58 -4.26
C SER A 509 20.02 15.08 -4.52
N MET A 510 19.07 15.99 -4.78
CA MET A 510 17.63 15.70 -4.96
C MET A 510 17.20 15.63 -6.44
N ASN A 511 18.12 15.29 -7.34
CA ASN A 511 17.82 15.15 -8.77
C ASN A 511 16.65 14.18 -9.00
N ALA A 512 15.70 14.57 -9.87
CA ALA A 512 14.49 13.83 -10.22
C ALA A 512 13.46 13.59 -9.08
N MET A 513 13.66 14.18 -7.90
CA MET A 513 12.63 14.18 -6.84
C MET A 513 11.49 15.13 -7.21
N THR A 514 10.25 14.66 -7.11
CA THR A 514 9.04 15.40 -7.50
C THR A 514 7.84 15.13 -6.59
N LEU A 515 8.14 14.81 -5.32
CA LEU A 515 7.14 14.59 -4.29
C LEU A 515 6.72 15.92 -3.65
N ALA A 516 7.58 16.94 -3.72
CA ALA A 516 7.32 18.26 -3.16
C ALA A 516 7.52 19.38 -4.17
N GLY A 517 6.72 20.44 -4.05
CA GLY A 517 6.85 21.69 -4.78
C GLY A 517 7.21 22.87 -3.86
N ASN A 518 7.21 24.06 -4.44
CA ASN A 518 7.43 25.28 -3.65
C ASN A 518 6.28 25.53 -2.68
N GLY A 519 6.55 25.37 -1.38
CA GLY A 519 5.58 25.55 -0.29
C GLY A 519 5.18 24.25 0.39
N ASP A 520 5.60 23.11 -0.16
CA ASP A 520 5.47 21.80 0.46
C ASP A 520 6.71 21.50 1.33
N ASP A 521 6.57 20.53 2.24
CA ASP A 521 7.58 20.16 3.24
C ASP A 521 8.07 18.71 3.15
N SER A 522 7.46 17.85 2.31
CA SER A 522 7.95 16.48 2.10
C SER A 522 9.43 16.44 1.72
N SER A 523 10.20 15.75 2.54
CA SER A 523 11.65 15.71 2.59
C SER A 523 12.11 14.29 2.85
N GLY A 524 13.42 14.08 2.79
CA GLY A 524 14.01 12.80 3.09
C GLY A 524 15.50 12.86 2.88
N ILE A 525 16.14 11.71 2.83
CA ILE A 525 17.58 11.62 2.57
C ILE A 525 17.87 10.97 1.22
N VAL A 526 18.95 11.43 0.59
CA VAL A 526 19.58 10.78 -0.57
C VAL A 526 21.02 10.45 -0.26
N PHE A 527 21.43 9.26 -0.65
CA PHE A 527 22.79 8.76 -0.48
C PHE A 527 23.11 7.68 -1.52
N GLU A 528 24.37 7.26 -1.57
CA GLU A 528 24.87 6.27 -2.52
C GLU A 528 25.91 5.33 -1.91
N TRP A 529 26.09 4.17 -2.56
CA TRP A 529 27.18 3.24 -2.29
C TRP A 529 27.67 2.60 -3.59
N ASP A 530 28.96 2.24 -3.63
CA ASP A 530 29.59 1.60 -4.79
C ASP A 530 30.61 0.55 -4.33
N GLY A 531 30.19 -0.72 -4.36
CA GLY A 531 31.04 -1.89 -4.17
C GLY A 531 31.51 -2.16 -2.74
N ALA A 532 31.24 -1.26 -1.79
CA ALA A 532 31.59 -1.40 -0.37
C ALA A 532 30.37 -1.68 0.50
N ASP A 533 30.57 -2.44 1.58
CA ASP A 533 29.56 -2.66 2.61
C ASP A 533 29.43 -1.41 3.50
N GLU A 534 28.29 -0.74 3.43
CA GLU A 534 28.00 0.50 4.16
C GLU A 534 26.79 0.32 5.10
N VAL A 535 26.65 1.23 6.07
CA VAL A 535 25.56 1.20 7.04
C VAL A 535 25.01 2.58 7.32
N LEU A 536 23.70 2.63 7.58
CA LEU A 536 22.99 3.76 8.17
C LEU A 536 22.24 3.25 9.41
N LEU A 537 22.54 3.81 10.59
CA LEU A 537 22.07 3.34 11.88
C LEU A 537 21.27 4.44 12.59
N PHE A 538 20.08 4.10 13.04
CA PHE A 538 19.20 4.95 13.83
C PHE A 538 19.10 4.39 15.24
N GLN A 539 19.41 5.22 16.24
CA GLN A 539 19.14 4.89 17.63
C GLN A 539 17.64 5.00 17.91
N VAL A 540 17.05 3.98 18.53
CA VAL A 540 15.71 4.08 19.10
C VAL A 540 15.79 4.78 20.46
N PRO A 541 15.11 5.92 20.66
CA PRO A 541 15.17 6.64 21.92
C PRO A 541 14.60 5.79 23.07
N GLN A 542 15.10 6.03 24.29
CA GLN A 542 14.88 5.11 25.41
C GLN A 542 13.40 4.85 25.74
N ALA A 543 12.54 5.86 25.57
CA ALA A 543 11.13 5.74 25.89
C ALA A 543 10.33 4.94 24.84
N GLN A 544 10.89 4.69 23.67
CA GLN A 544 10.24 4.07 22.51
C GLN A 544 10.85 2.70 22.15
N ARG A 545 11.69 2.12 23.01
CA ARG A 545 12.37 0.85 22.72
C ARG A 545 11.48 -0.38 22.76
N ASP A 546 10.31 -0.27 23.38
CA ASP A 546 9.31 -1.33 23.34
C ASP A 546 8.55 -1.23 22.03
N LEU A 547 8.94 -2.07 21.07
CA LEU A 547 8.33 -2.16 19.76
C LEU A 547 7.46 -3.41 19.63
N SER A 548 7.23 -4.14 20.72
CA SER A 548 6.47 -5.41 20.71
C SER A 548 4.98 -5.22 20.43
N GLY A 549 4.48 -3.98 20.49
CA GLY A 549 3.11 -3.62 20.13
C GLY A 549 2.87 -3.31 18.65
N PHE A 550 3.93 -3.26 17.83
CA PHE A 550 3.83 -2.99 16.39
C PHE A 550 3.96 -4.27 15.58
N ALA A 551 3.43 -4.27 14.35
CA ALA A 551 3.49 -5.41 13.45
C ALA A 551 4.65 -5.30 12.46
N TYR A 552 4.93 -4.10 11.94
CA TYR A 552 5.91 -3.89 10.88
C TYR A 552 6.89 -2.77 11.20
N LEU A 553 8.12 -2.91 10.68
CA LEU A 553 8.97 -1.78 10.34
C LEU A 553 8.67 -1.41 8.88
N SER A 554 8.27 -0.17 8.64
CA SER A 554 7.90 0.40 7.35
C SER A 554 8.86 1.52 6.97
N PHE A 555 9.17 1.64 5.68
CA PHE A 555 9.89 2.78 5.11
C PHE A 555 9.58 2.88 3.62
N ARG A 556 9.74 4.07 3.04
CA ARG A 556 9.63 4.26 1.60
C ARG A 556 10.97 4.57 0.95
N ALA A 557 11.19 4.03 -0.23
CA ALA A 557 12.42 4.28 -0.97
C ALA A 557 12.16 4.34 -2.48
N ALA A 558 13.07 5.01 -3.19
CA ALA A 558 13.08 5.08 -4.65
C ALA A 558 14.50 5.06 -5.18
N GLN A 559 14.74 4.37 -6.29
CA GLN A 559 16.01 4.50 -7.01
C GLN A 559 16.13 5.87 -7.67
N ALA A 560 17.33 6.45 -7.66
CA ALA A 560 17.58 7.75 -8.27
C ALA A 560 17.61 7.66 -9.80
N ALA A 561 16.62 8.26 -10.46
CA ALA A 561 16.47 8.22 -11.89
C ALA A 561 17.72 8.76 -12.61
N ARG A 562 18.19 7.96 -13.57
CA ARG A 562 19.34 8.22 -14.46
C ARG A 562 20.71 8.26 -13.78
N ASP A 563 20.81 7.99 -12.49
CA ASP A 563 22.10 7.94 -11.83
C ASP A 563 22.96 6.80 -12.43
N PRO A 564 24.29 6.98 -12.62
CA PRO A 564 25.17 5.91 -13.09
C PRO A 564 25.14 4.66 -12.22
N LEU A 565 24.92 4.78 -10.90
CA LEU A 565 24.82 3.66 -9.96
C LEU A 565 23.46 2.93 -10.04
N THR A 566 22.44 3.58 -10.61
CA THR A 566 21.14 2.98 -10.91
C THR A 566 21.14 2.33 -12.29
N THR A 567 21.50 3.09 -13.33
CA THR A 567 21.37 2.68 -14.74
C THR A 567 22.36 1.62 -15.22
N VAL A 568 23.38 1.31 -14.42
CA VAL A 568 24.40 0.30 -14.76
C VAL A 568 23.86 -1.14 -14.68
N VAL A 569 22.92 -1.42 -13.77
CA VAL A 569 22.29 -2.73 -13.63
C VAL A 569 20.80 -2.65 -13.99
N LEU A 570 20.12 -1.55 -13.66
CA LEU A 570 18.72 -1.26 -14.00
C LEU A 570 17.80 -2.48 -13.74
N GLU A 571 17.72 -2.85 -12.48
CA GLU A 571 16.89 -3.92 -11.91
C GLU A 571 16.48 -3.47 -10.49
N ASP A 572 15.59 -4.24 -9.84
CA ASP A 572 15.19 -4.00 -8.45
C ASP A 572 16.42 -3.94 -7.54
N LEU A 573 16.46 -2.91 -6.70
CA LEU A 573 17.52 -2.73 -5.74
C LEU A 573 17.19 -3.42 -4.42
N ASP A 574 18.14 -4.20 -3.90
CA ASP A 574 17.98 -4.94 -2.66
C ASP A 574 18.94 -4.42 -1.58
N LEU A 575 18.49 -4.43 -0.33
CA LEU A 575 19.24 -4.05 0.86
C LEU A 575 18.83 -4.91 2.05
N SER A 576 19.58 -4.82 3.15
CA SER A 576 19.20 -5.50 4.39
C SER A 576 18.83 -4.51 5.49
N VAL A 577 17.80 -4.87 6.24
CA VAL A 577 17.36 -4.17 7.45
C VAL A 577 17.75 -5.01 8.67
N GLU A 578 18.26 -4.35 9.70
CA GLU A 578 18.71 -4.98 10.95
C GLU A 578 18.05 -4.33 12.16
N LEU A 579 17.59 -5.16 13.10
CA LEU A 579 17.20 -4.73 14.44
C LEU A 579 18.23 -5.23 15.45
N ILE A 580 18.56 -4.38 16.41
CA ILE A 580 19.49 -4.70 17.51
C ILE A 580 18.85 -4.35 18.84
N ASP A 581 18.75 -5.33 19.74
CA ASP A 581 18.25 -5.11 21.09
C ASP A 581 19.30 -4.48 22.02
N PHE A 582 18.86 -4.01 23.17
CA PHE A 582 19.71 -3.37 24.18
C PHE A 582 20.80 -4.29 24.73
N ASP A 583 20.61 -5.61 24.65
CA ASP A 583 21.62 -6.59 25.07
C ASP A 583 22.62 -6.91 23.95
N GLY A 584 22.51 -6.22 22.80
CA GLY A 584 23.40 -6.34 21.64
C GLY A 584 23.09 -7.54 20.75
N ARG A 585 21.94 -8.20 20.91
CA ARG A 585 21.51 -9.27 19.99
C ARG A 585 20.95 -8.61 18.74
N SER A 586 21.29 -9.14 17.57
CA SER A 586 20.78 -8.61 16.31
C SER A 586 20.13 -9.68 15.44
N SER A 587 19.26 -9.23 14.55
CA SER A 587 18.70 -10.01 13.45
C SER A 587 18.60 -9.13 12.21
N THR A 588 18.88 -9.72 11.05
CA THR A 588 18.96 -9.02 9.77
C THR A 588 18.10 -9.74 8.74
N ILE A 589 17.26 -9.00 8.05
CA ILE A 589 16.40 -9.48 6.95
C ILE A 589 16.75 -8.67 5.71
N ARG A 590 16.81 -9.36 4.57
CA ARG A 590 17.00 -8.76 3.26
C ARG A 590 15.63 -8.48 2.66
N ILE A 591 15.40 -7.30 2.10
CA ILE A 591 14.06 -6.91 1.62
C ILE A 591 13.60 -7.82 0.47
N GLY A 592 14.52 -8.18 -0.43
CA GLY A 592 14.21 -9.10 -1.52
C GLY A 592 13.98 -10.55 -1.10
N ALA A 593 14.04 -10.87 0.20
CA ALA A 593 13.59 -12.18 0.67
C ALA A 593 12.07 -12.38 0.49
N TYR A 594 11.30 -11.29 0.41
CA TYR A 594 9.84 -11.31 0.26
C TYR A 594 9.35 -11.34 -1.20
N GLY A 595 10.26 -11.19 -2.18
CA GLY A 595 9.96 -11.37 -3.60
C GLY A 595 10.25 -10.17 -4.49
N GLY A 596 10.16 -8.94 -3.96
CA GLY A 596 10.44 -7.70 -4.69
C GLY A 596 11.77 -7.04 -4.30
N GLY A 597 11.84 -5.72 -4.47
CA GLY A 597 12.99 -4.88 -4.11
C GLY A 597 12.58 -3.43 -4.04
N ILE A 598 13.48 -2.52 -4.41
CA ILE A 598 13.13 -1.14 -4.76
C ILE A 598 13.17 -1.07 -6.28
N GLU A 599 12.03 -0.91 -6.95
CA GLU A 599 11.87 -0.98 -8.40
C GLU A 599 12.78 0.01 -9.15
N GLU A 600 13.24 -0.37 -10.34
CA GLU A 600 13.97 0.56 -11.18
C GLU A 600 13.05 1.68 -11.70
N PRO A 601 13.57 2.88 -11.99
CA PRO A 601 12.73 3.95 -12.51
C PRO A 601 12.39 3.71 -13.98
N TYR A 602 11.16 4.05 -14.39
CA TYR A 602 10.75 3.90 -15.79
C TYR A 602 11.60 4.75 -16.77
N GLN A 603 12.13 4.11 -17.82
CA GLN A 603 13.16 4.69 -18.70
C GLN A 603 12.61 5.61 -19.81
N ARG A 604 11.92 6.67 -19.41
CA ARG A 604 11.35 7.62 -20.35
C ARG A 604 12.42 8.46 -21.09
N PRO A 605 12.38 8.55 -22.43
CA PRO A 605 13.39 9.25 -23.21
C PRO A 605 13.25 10.77 -23.20
N ARG A 606 12.10 11.34 -22.79
CA ARG A 606 11.94 12.79 -22.63
C ARG A 606 11.14 13.20 -21.39
N CYS A 607 11.50 14.33 -20.79
CA CYS A 607 10.83 14.95 -19.66
C CYS A 607 10.31 16.34 -20.09
N GLY A 608 8.98 16.48 -20.24
CA GLY A 608 8.34 17.66 -20.82
C GLY A 608 8.64 17.89 -22.32
N GLY A 609 8.34 19.10 -22.81
CA GLY A 609 8.59 19.51 -24.21
C GLY A 609 10.07 19.76 -24.55
N MET A 610 11.00 19.54 -23.61
CA MET A 610 12.43 19.75 -23.75
C MET A 610 13.17 18.43 -24.05
N ASN A 611 14.40 18.49 -24.58
CA ASN A 611 15.25 17.31 -24.87
C ASN A 611 15.87 16.67 -23.59
N LEU A 612 15.30 16.92 -22.41
CA LEU A 612 15.71 16.32 -21.14
C LEU A 612 15.26 14.86 -21.11
N ARG A 613 16.01 13.92 -20.53
CA ARG A 613 15.64 12.49 -20.42
C ARG A 613 15.28 12.16 -18.96
N GLY A 614 14.45 11.14 -18.72
CA GLY A 614 14.13 10.65 -17.37
C GLY A 614 12.66 10.80 -16.99
N TRP A 615 12.29 10.09 -15.92
CA TRP A 615 11.00 10.11 -15.22
C TRP A 615 11.24 10.53 -13.75
N ALA A 616 10.17 10.77 -12.99
CA ALA A 616 10.25 10.97 -11.55
C ALA A 616 10.87 9.74 -10.86
N ASN A 617 11.48 9.96 -9.68
CA ASN A 617 11.80 8.83 -8.81
C ASN A 617 10.49 8.23 -8.31
N GLU A 618 10.29 6.94 -8.55
CA GLU A 618 9.08 6.20 -8.17
C GLU A 618 9.33 5.59 -6.78
N PHE A 619 8.65 6.14 -5.77
CA PHE A 619 8.72 5.61 -4.42
C PHE A 619 7.77 4.44 -4.27
N GLU A 620 8.17 3.50 -3.45
CA GLU A 620 7.33 2.42 -2.95
C GLU A 620 7.56 2.23 -1.45
N THR A 621 6.58 1.60 -0.78
CA THR A 621 6.65 1.30 0.65
C THR A 621 7.08 -0.15 0.87
N ILE A 622 8.16 -0.33 1.62
CA ILE A 622 8.65 -1.63 2.06
C ILE A 622 8.25 -1.85 3.52
N ARG A 623 7.57 -2.97 3.79
CA ARG A 623 7.17 -3.38 5.15
C ARG A 623 7.82 -4.71 5.53
N VAL A 624 8.57 -4.72 6.63
CA VAL A 624 9.22 -5.91 7.19
C VAL A 624 8.57 -6.24 8.54
N ARG A 625 7.97 -7.43 8.65
CA ARG A 625 7.27 -7.85 9.87
C ARG A 625 8.24 -8.03 11.04
N LEU A 626 7.93 -7.47 12.20
CA LEU A 626 8.83 -7.47 13.37
C LEU A 626 9.08 -8.88 13.92
N GLU A 627 8.05 -9.72 13.96
CA GLU A 627 8.17 -11.10 14.44
C GLU A 627 9.07 -11.96 13.54
N ASP A 628 9.22 -11.61 12.25
CA ASP A 628 10.10 -12.35 11.34
C ASP A 628 11.57 -12.26 11.79
N PHE A 629 11.98 -11.18 12.47
CA PHE A 629 13.32 -11.04 13.04
C PHE A 629 13.63 -12.05 14.16
N ARG A 630 12.60 -12.70 14.73
CA ARG A 630 12.71 -13.72 15.79
C ARG A 630 12.64 -15.15 15.23
N SER A 631 12.32 -15.31 13.95
CA SER A 631 12.25 -16.59 13.26
C SER A 631 13.55 -17.41 13.39
N ASP A 632 13.39 -18.74 13.39
CA ASP A 632 14.47 -19.73 13.46
C ASP A 632 15.24 -19.68 14.80
N GLY A 633 14.51 -19.38 15.88
CA GLY A 633 15.04 -19.38 17.25
C GLY A 633 15.95 -18.21 17.60
N ARG A 634 15.91 -17.12 16.81
CA ARG A 634 16.60 -15.88 17.13
C ARG A 634 16.04 -15.27 18.41
N ARG A 635 16.92 -14.78 19.26
CA ARG A 635 16.58 -14.30 20.62
C ARG A 635 16.44 -12.78 20.70
N LEU A 636 16.12 -12.12 19.58
CA LEU A 636 15.90 -10.68 19.56
C LEU A 636 14.75 -10.32 20.51
N ASP A 637 14.96 -9.34 21.38
CA ASP A 637 13.98 -8.84 22.34
C ASP A 637 13.34 -7.55 21.82
N LEU A 638 12.14 -7.67 21.23
CA LEU A 638 11.38 -6.54 20.67
C LEU A 638 10.96 -5.52 21.73
N THR A 639 10.97 -5.87 23.03
CA THR A 639 10.61 -4.94 24.11
C THR A 639 11.71 -3.93 24.43
N ARG A 640 12.90 -4.11 23.86
CA ARG A 640 14.08 -3.28 24.15
C ARG A 640 14.96 -3.07 22.91
N ILE A 641 14.38 -2.80 21.75
CA ILE A 641 15.13 -2.46 20.55
C ILE A 641 15.87 -1.15 20.74
N ALA A 642 17.18 -1.16 20.49
CA ALA A 642 18.06 -0.01 20.68
C ALA A 642 18.48 0.62 19.35
N VAL A 643 18.54 -0.14 18.26
CA VAL A 643 19.03 0.32 16.95
C VAL A 643 18.21 -0.30 15.82
N VAL A 644 17.86 0.52 14.84
CA VAL A 644 17.44 0.13 13.49
C VAL A 644 18.59 0.41 12.54
N GLY A 645 18.98 -0.55 11.72
CA GLY A 645 20.07 -0.43 10.77
C GLY A 645 19.64 -0.75 9.35
N PHE A 646 20.01 0.11 8.41
CA PHE A 646 19.96 -0.16 6.97
C PHE A 646 21.38 -0.49 6.51
N LEU A 647 21.54 -1.61 5.84
CA LEU A 647 22.82 -2.18 5.45
C LEU A 647 22.88 -2.31 3.93
N PHE A 648 23.93 -1.78 3.32
CA PHE A 648 24.08 -1.63 1.88
C PHE A 648 25.37 -2.32 1.39
N GLY A 649 25.42 -2.64 0.10
CA GLY A 649 26.61 -3.22 -0.55
C GLY A 649 26.55 -4.73 -0.71
N PRO A 650 27.60 -5.34 -1.27
CA PRO A 650 27.59 -6.73 -1.73
C PRO A 650 27.34 -7.76 -0.63
N GLY A 651 27.61 -7.44 0.64
CA GLY A 651 27.29 -8.27 1.79
C GLY A 651 25.81 -8.27 2.18
N PHE A 652 25.04 -7.28 1.73
CA PHE A 652 23.70 -6.98 2.25
C PHE A 652 22.60 -6.85 1.18
N GLY A 653 22.96 -6.91 -0.10
CA GLY A 653 21.98 -6.79 -1.20
C GLY A 653 22.71 -6.43 -2.48
N SER A 654 22.20 -5.41 -3.17
CA SER A 654 22.81 -4.85 -4.37
C SER A 654 24.18 -4.24 -4.06
N SER A 655 25.15 -4.48 -4.94
CA SER A 655 26.55 -4.06 -4.71
C SER A 655 26.74 -2.54 -4.81
N GLN A 656 25.83 -1.85 -5.47
CA GLN A 656 25.88 -0.41 -5.71
C GLN A 656 24.46 0.13 -5.83
N GLY A 657 24.31 1.44 -5.64
CA GLY A 657 23.03 2.11 -5.81
C GLY A 657 23.04 3.54 -5.31
N ARG A 658 22.01 4.29 -5.71
CA ARG A 658 21.69 5.62 -5.19
C ARG A 658 20.18 5.69 -4.99
N ILE A 659 19.74 5.97 -3.77
CA ILE A 659 18.32 5.94 -3.42
C ILE A 659 17.90 7.19 -2.65
N GLY A 660 16.62 7.55 -2.76
CA GLY A 660 15.91 8.31 -1.74
C GLY A 660 15.34 7.38 -0.67
N LEU A 661 15.37 7.80 0.59
CA LEU A 661 14.78 7.08 1.72
C LEU A 661 13.99 8.07 2.59
N ASP A 662 12.81 7.65 3.03
CA ASP A 662 11.93 8.43 3.87
C ASP A 662 10.96 7.56 4.71
N GLU A 663 10.25 8.18 5.64
CA GLU A 663 9.16 7.64 6.48
C GLU A 663 9.52 6.33 7.19
N ILE A 664 10.59 6.37 7.99
CA ILE A 664 10.99 5.21 8.78
C ILE A 664 10.07 5.11 9.99
N GLU A 665 9.17 4.14 9.96
CA GLU A 665 8.05 4.03 10.89
C GLU A 665 7.89 2.60 11.43
N PHE A 666 7.33 2.48 12.63
CA PHE A 666 6.79 1.23 13.15
C PHE A 666 5.27 1.32 13.12
N THR A 667 4.64 0.37 12.43
CA THR A 667 3.23 0.43 12.04
C THR A 667 2.44 -0.78 12.52
N HIS A 668 1.12 -0.64 12.59
CA HIS A 668 0.20 -1.69 13.05
C HIS A 668 -0.16 -2.64 11.90
N GLU A 669 -1.06 -3.60 12.11
CA GLU A 669 -1.46 -4.55 11.06
C GLU A 669 -2.27 -3.92 9.93
#